data_AF-A0A8H7UQF5-F1
#
_entry.id   AF-A0A8H7UQF5-F1
#
_cell.length_a   1.000
_cell.length_b   1.000
_cell.length_c   1.000
_cell.angle_alpha   90.00
_cell.angle_beta   90.00
_cell.angle_gamma   90.00
#
_symmetry.space_group_name_H-M   'P 1'
#
loop_
_entity.id
_entity.type
_entity.pdbx_description
1 polymer ?
#
loop_
_entity_poly.entity_id
_entity_poly.type
_entity_poly.pdbx_seq_one_letter_code
_entity_poly.pdbx_strand_id
1 'polypeptide(L)'
;MFSVRSRKITEKTDDPFVLNDNDEKSEKKGVAYKESTWVGAIHDQLRLALLSSLGLYLRMIKLKVPAYITDVEIETVKQVNWYMAGKFFIGKFPPLVGIVSTGIARLAGYYGTEDLAYSGQAFVDFPVVALRRFSAILGASLVPLCYITMRNLGHSRSAATLASALIIFENGIVTQSRYATPEIYVLFFSALATCSWTLVNKYLQERYGRLSAQIGFWQTVSGISIGCAISSKWTGMLVIPAIWVSILNDTWNRLCEKRNSIKNIVRNFIINVFSTILLPMCVYLAIFQFHFTLVPNAGDHDLLISSHLKYSLQGNSLEPSQSNIAYGSQIVIRHDGSVGGYLHSHKKRYTGGSTQQEITLYPHIDINNIWTVHKKNQIWNSSHPLEFVHNLDHIRLEHFASTRKLHSHDHRPQLTNRKEHNEVSAYGDRLINDAHDYWALKILNDDNHPEKSKNITWKSLNQRFRLIHIRGCHLISHNAYYAPPNGDNHQEVTCMAGAASHVSPWIVESSYHEHLEDMPTISYGMISNKKKFQEVHKLMAKYPNVVFDRLKTGSQNDGVANPKIYKEDNAHKWFFQRASYRIWSELAGYSTHLILNPIVQRLILSSMLFYFGFLGLNAFLAQRQIKLSSYLMWLHSIGMDTLTNDFYTRSIVFFYSASVIHVNCLRLLPPHVAAMPDILGAIYYGIGLASVFLEACTNRLSPILRRSILYGLLLLSIIKFSKLSHLTYGEEKWHRSDCMDAGIDIDCIRFPPHEAELEEIIQNSGSTANSTLLTIYVQMAGNTQHPFRYNQGQEAEADNHVAILKQQAFLKESQKATGTLRYHRVIPTEALSPEEAAKWAQEVHLGAINRQKTANSVASKEEKESVVSKAVTKKKKSPRKKSRKEKSIVNVNGESVMKSNKK
;
A
#
# COMPACT_ATOMS: atom_id res chain seq x y z
N MET A 1 -105.51 1.13 -23.03
CA MET A 1 -104.73 -0.07 -23.37
C MET A 1 -103.34 0.12 -22.81
N PHE A 2 -103.06 -0.60 -21.72
CA PHE A 2 -101.83 -0.56 -20.93
C PHE A 2 -100.71 -1.32 -21.63
N SER A 3 -99.45 -0.94 -21.40
CA SER A 3 -98.41 -1.96 -21.22
C SER A 3 -97.22 -1.46 -20.39
N VAL A 4 -96.63 -2.43 -19.71
CA VAL A 4 -95.86 -2.37 -18.48
C VAL A 4 -94.36 -2.55 -18.76
N ARG A 5 -93.57 -1.96 -17.85
CA ARG A 5 -92.12 -2.06 -17.60
C ARG A 5 -91.54 -3.49 -17.71
N SER A 6 -90.33 -3.62 -18.26
CA SER A 6 -89.45 -4.79 -18.07
C SER A 6 -87.98 -4.38 -17.88
N ARG A 7 -87.33 -5.08 -16.94
CA ARG A 7 -85.94 -4.99 -16.50
C ARG A 7 -85.11 -5.95 -17.36
N LYS A 8 -83.89 -5.56 -17.77
CA LYS A 8 -82.83 -6.53 -18.08
C LYS A 8 -81.57 -6.17 -17.30
N ILE A 9 -81.12 -7.16 -16.54
CA ILE A 9 -79.85 -7.25 -15.84
C ILE A 9 -78.84 -7.77 -16.86
N THR A 10 -77.67 -7.14 -16.99
CA THR A 10 -76.49 -7.73 -17.65
C THR A 10 -75.23 -7.35 -16.86
N GLU A 11 -74.80 -8.35 -16.09
CA GLU A 11 -73.46 -8.72 -15.61
C GLU A 11 -72.36 -7.65 -15.48
N LYS A 12 -71.95 -7.44 -14.21
CA LYS A 12 -70.58 -7.04 -13.87
C LYS A 12 -69.63 -8.19 -14.19
N THR A 13 -68.79 -8.02 -15.20
CA THR A 13 -67.49 -8.68 -15.26
C THR A 13 -66.46 -7.76 -14.61
N ASP A 14 -66.13 -8.02 -13.35
CA ASP A 14 -64.95 -7.45 -12.70
C ASP A 14 -63.71 -8.11 -13.34
N ASP A 15 -63.23 -7.53 -14.45
CA ASP A 15 -61.95 -7.90 -15.04
C ASP A 15 -60.88 -6.89 -14.55
N PRO A 16 -59.93 -7.29 -13.70
CA PRO A 16 -58.99 -6.38 -13.04
C PRO A 16 -57.89 -5.83 -13.96
N PHE A 17 -58.00 -6.02 -15.29
CA PHE A 17 -56.95 -5.68 -16.27
C PHE A 17 -57.35 -4.63 -17.31
N VAL A 18 -58.55 -4.06 -17.26
CA VAL A 18 -58.93 -2.95 -18.15
C VAL A 18 -58.68 -1.62 -17.42
N LEU A 19 -57.52 -1.01 -17.67
CA LEU A 19 -57.22 0.36 -17.28
C LEU A 19 -58.16 1.31 -18.03
N ASN A 20 -58.90 2.14 -17.28
CA ASN A 20 -59.71 3.22 -17.84
C ASN A 20 -58.80 4.31 -18.43
N ASP A 21 -59.08 4.77 -19.65
CA ASP A 21 -58.36 5.87 -20.34
C ASP A 21 -58.31 7.20 -19.56
N ASN A 22 -59.08 7.33 -18.48
CA ASN A 22 -59.04 8.49 -17.60
C ASN A 22 -57.83 8.51 -16.64
N ASP A 23 -57.16 7.37 -16.40
CA ASP A 23 -55.95 7.30 -15.56
C ASP A 23 -54.68 7.75 -16.31
N GLU A 24 -54.68 7.77 -17.64
CA GLU A 24 -53.53 8.25 -18.43
C GLU A 24 -53.32 9.78 -18.29
N LYS A 25 -54.35 10.51 -17.86
CA LYS A 25 -54.25 11.93 -17.50
C LYS A 25 -53.75 12.17 -16.07
N SER A 26 -53.84 11.19 -15.17
CA SER A 26 -53.32 11.29 -13.80
C SER A 26 -51.84 10.88 -13.70
N GLU A 27 -51.35 10.01 -14.59
CA GLU A 27 -49.91 9.65 -14.68
C GLU A 27 -48.99 10.82 -15.08
N LYS A 28 -49.53 11.88 -15.70
CA LYS A 28 -48.74 13.06 -16.12
C LYS A 28 -48.48 14.09 -15.00
N LYS A 29 -48.89 13.82 -13.76
CA LYS A 29 -48.67 14.71 -12.60
C LYS A 29 -47.78 14.08 -11.52
N GLY A 30 -46.68 13.44 -11.92
CA GLY A 30 -45.51 13.26 -11.05
C GLY A 30 -44.79 14.61 -10.89
N VAL A 31 -45.33 15.49 -10.06
CA VAL A 31 -44.78 16.83 -9.82
C VAL A 31 -43.43 16.70 -9.12
N ALA A 32 -42.33 16.76 -9.89
CA ALA A 32 -41.11 17.37 -9.38
C ALA A 32 -41.51 18.75 -8.84
N TYR A 33 -41.16 19.06 -7.60
CA TYR A 33 -41.43 20.36 -6.98
C TYR A 33 -40.79 21.48 -7.81
N LYS A 34 -41.51 21.96 -8.82
CA LYS A 34 -41.06 22.97 -9.77
C LYS A 34 -41.45 24.34 -9.22
N GLU A 35 -40.90 24.70 -8.07
CA GLU A 35 -40.80 26.12 -7.72
C GLU A 35 -39.70 26.75 -8.58
N SER A 36 -39.98 26.97 -9.87
CA SER A 36 -39.18 27.84 -10.71
C SER A 36 -39.73 29.27 -10.67
N THR A 37 -39.93 29.80 -9.46
CA THR A 37 -39.99 31.25 -9.28
C THR A 37 -38.55 31.75 -9.19
N TRP A 38 -38.27 32.91 -9.79
CA TRP A 38 -36.95 33.57 -9.70
C TRP A 38 -36.47 33.71 -8.24
N VAL A 39 -37.42 33.94 -7.33
CA VAL A 39 -37.22 33.93 -5.87
C VAL A 39 -36.63 32.61 -5.35
N GLY A 40 -37.11 31.48 -5.84
CA GLY A 40 -36.61 30.15 -5.46
C GLY A 40 -35.17 29.90 -5.87
N ALA A 41 -34.73 30.44 -7.01
CA ALA A 41 -33.34 30.35 -7.47
C ALA A 41 -32.40 31.22 -6.62
N ILE A 42 -32.82 32.45 -6.29
CA ILE A 42 -32.08 33.35 -5.38
C ILE A 42 -31.89 32.68 -4.01
N HIS A 43 -32.95 32.05 -3.49
CA HIS A 43 -32.89 31.31 -2.23
C HIS A 43 -31.92 30.13 -2.23
N ASP A 44 -31.74 29.45 -3.37
CA ASP A 44 -30.73 28.39 -3.51
C ASP A 44 -29.32 28.98 -3.61
N GLN A 45 -29.13 30.05 -4.36
CA GLN A 45 -27.85 30.75 -4.50
C GLN A 45 -27.37 31.34 -3.17
N LEU A 46 -28.25 32.01 -2.41
CA LEU A 46 -27.93 32.58 -1.11
C LEU A 46 -27.52 31.50 -0.09
N ARG A 47 -28.26 30.39 -0.02
CA ARG A 47 -27.89 29.25 0.85
C ARG A 47 -26.56 28.66 0.46
N LEU A 48 -26.34 28.44 -0.83
CA LEU A 48 -25.09 27.90 -1.35
C LEU A 48 -23.91 28.82 -1.00
N ALA A 49 -24.04 30.12 -1.21
CA ALA A 49 -23.02 31.11 -0.89
C ALA A 49 -22.73 31.17 0.62
N LEU A 50 -23.77 31.18 1.47
CA LEU A 50 -23.62 31.23 2.92
C LEU A 50 -22.97 29.96 3.47
N LEU A 51 -23.44 28.79 3.05
CA LEU A 51 -22.89 27.50 3.48
C LEU A 51 -21.44 27.32 3.00
N SER A 52 -21.15 27.70 1.75
CA SER A 52 -19.79 27.61 1.21
C SER A 52 -18.83 28.55 1.92
N SER A 53 -19.27 29.78 2.23
CA SER A 53 -18.48 30.76 2.97
C SER A 53 -18.20 30.29 4.41
N LEU A 54 -19.21 29.76 5.09
CA LEU A 54 -19.05 29.18 6.43
C LEU A 54 -18.14 27.95 6.42
N GLY A 55 -18.33 27.06 5.43
CA GLY A 55 -17.51 25.87 5.26
C GLY A 55 -16.05 26.18 4.94
N LEU A 56 -15.79 27.25 4.17
CA LEU A 56 -14.45 27.76 3.88
C LEU A 56 -13.84 28.40 5.12
N TYR A 57 -14.58 29.25 5.83
CA TYR A 57 -14.12 29.89 7.06
C TYR A 57 -13.62 28.86 8.06
N LEU A 58 -14.45 27.88 8.43
CA LEU A 58 -14.08 26.87 9.43
C LEU A 58 -12.84 26.04 9.02
N ARG A 59 -12.65 25.75 7.73
CA ARG A 59 -11.48 24.99 7.26
C ARG A 59 -10.19 25.82 7.21
N MET A 60 -10.30 27.13 7.07
CA MET A 60 -9.16 28.05 6.97
C MET A 60 -8.66 28.55 8.33
N ILE A 61 -9.42 28.32 9.40
CA ILE A 61 -9.02 28.69 10.77
C ILE A 61 -7.71 27.98 11.15
N LYS A 62 -6.75 28.79 11.63
CA LYS A 62 -5.47 28.35 12.22
C LYS A 62 -4.72 27.27 11.42
N LEU A 63 -4.65 27.39 10.09
CA LEU A 63 -3.88 26.45 9.25
C LEU A 63 -2.38 26.39 9.56
N LYS A 64 -1.84 27.46 10.18
CA LYS A 64 -0.46 27.52 10.66
C LYS A 64 -0.20 26.61 11.86
N VAL A 65 -1.25 26.14 12.54
CA VAL A 65 -1.13 25.25 13.70
C VAL A 65 -1.44 23.82 13.26
N PRO A 66 -0.52 22.86 13.47
CA PRO A 66 0.81 23.05 14.06
C PRO A 66 1.86 23.64 13.11
N ALA A 67 2.88 24.30 13.67
CA ALA A 67 3.91 25.07 12.93
C ALA A 67 5.07 24.22 12.36
N TYR A 68 4.83 22.93 12.13
CA TYR A 68 5.80 21.99 11.55
C TYR A 68 5.14 21.03 10.58
N ILE A 69 5.98 20.32 9.83
CA ILE A 69 5.60 19.25 8.91
C ILE A 69 5.15 18.02 9.71
N THR A 70 3.92 17.57 9.49
CA THR A 70 3.37 16.41 10.18
C THR A 70 3.73 15.08 9.49
N ASP A 71 3.61 13.96 10.21
CA ASP A 71 3.87 12.62 9.68
C ASP A 71 3.01 12.27 8.45
N VAL A 72 1.79 12.82 8.38
CA VAL A 72 0.86 12.59 7.26
C VAL A 72 1.20 13.44 6.04
N GLU A 73 1.93 14.55 6.20
CA GLU A 73 2.32 15.47 5.12
C GLU A 73 3.69 15.14 4.52
N ILE A 74 4.53 14.40 5.25
CA ILE A 74 5.92 14.12 4.86
C ILE A 74 6.05 13.47 3.48
N GLU A 75 5.10 12.60 3.10
CA GLU A 75 5.10 11.94 1.80
C GLU A 75 4.88 12.97 0.68
N THR A 76 3.93 13.89 0.85
CA THR A 76 3.68 14.98 -0.10
C THR A 76 4.90 15.88 -0.22
N VAL A 77 5.54 16.22 0.90
CA VAL A 77 6.77 17.05 0.92
C VAL A 77 7.89 16.40 0.11
N LYS A 78 8.15 15.10 0.33
CA LYS A 78 9.16 14.35 -0.42
C LYS A 78 8.89 14.38 -1.92
N GLN A 79 7.64 14.11 -2.31
CA GLN A 79 7.24 14.14 -3.72
C GLN A 79 7.47 15.51 -4.35
N VAL A 80 7.12 16.60 -3.65
CA VAL A 80 7.37 17.96 -4.14
C VAL A 80 8.86 18.20 -4.39
N ASN A 81 9.73 17.84 -3.44
CA ASN A 81 11.17 18.02 -3.61
C ASN A 81 11.74 17.17 -4.76
N TRP A 82 11.29 15.91 -4.89
CA TRP A 82 11.72 15.06 -6.01
C TRP A 82 11.27 15.59 -7.37
N TYR A 83 10.05 16.11 -7.50
CA TYR A 83 9.60 16.75 -8.74
C TYR A 83 10.35 18.04 -9.04
N MET A 84 10.64 18.87 -8.04
CA MET A 84 11.45 20.09 -8.24
C MET A 84 12.86 19.77 -8.71
N ALA A 85 13.47 18.70 -8.17
CA ALA A 85 14.79 18.23 -8.57
C ALA A 85 14.80 17.38 -9.85
N GLY A 86 13.62 17.02 -10.39
CA GLY A 86 13.48 16.08 -11.51
C GLY A 86 14.00 14.67 -11.22
N LYS A 87 14.13 14.28 -9.94
CA LYS A 87 14.66 12.99 -9.50
C LYS A 87 13.57 11.92 -9.57
N PHE A 88 13.88 10.78 -10.18
CA PHE A 88 12.97 9.65 -10.26
C PHE A 88 12.69 9.06 -8.88
N PHE A 89 11.43 8.74 -8.63
CA PHE A 89 11.01 8.09 -7.40
C PHE A 89 9.81 7.18 -7.66
N ILE A 90 9.59 6.28 -6.70
CA ILE A 90 8.42 5.40 -6.65
C ILE A 90 7.54 5.97 -5.55
N GLY A 91 6.36 6.48 -5.88
CA GLY A 91 5.44 7.03 -4.89
C GLY A 91 4.68 5.93 -4.14
N LYS A 92 4.34 6.15 -2.86
CA LYS A 92 3.38 5.29 -2.14
C LYS A 92 2.01 5.28 -2.81
N PHE A 93 1.63 6.41 -3.42
CA PHE A 93 0.35 6.63 -4.10
C PHE A 93 0.58 7.14 -5.53
N PRO A 94 -0.43 7.08 -6.40
CA PRO A 94 -0.37 7.66 -7.73
C PRO A 94 -0.04 9.18 -7.74
N PRO A 95 0.51 9.71 -8.84
CA PRO A 95 1.34 10.92 -8.79
C PRO A 95 0.57 12.26 -8.78
N LEU A 96 -0.76 12.28 -8.95
CA LEU A 96 -1.51 13.54 -9.15
C LEU A 96 -1.32 14.52 -7.99
N VAL A 97 -1.36 14.03 -6.75
CA VAL A 97 -1.25 14.88 -5.55
C VAL A 97 0.12 15.53 -5.50
N GLY A 98 1.19 14.78 -5.74
CA GLY A 98 2.56 15.31 -5.79
C GLY A 98 2.75 16.33 -6.92
N ILE A 99 2.21 16.08 -8.12
CA ILE A 99 2.30 17.01 -9.25
C ILE A 99 1.57 18.33 -8.94
N VAL A 100 0.33 18.26 -8.45
CA VAL A 100 -0.46 19.46 -8.12
C VAL A 100 0.20 20.22 -6.97
N SER A 101 0.67 19.51 -5.93
CA SER A 101 1.37 20.12 -4.80
C SER A 101 2.67 20.80 -5.23
N THR A 102 3.39 20.24 -6.20
CA THR A 102 4.61 20.84 -6.77
C THR A 102 4.27 22.13 -7.50
N GLY A 103 3.19 22.14 -8.31
CA GLY A 103 2.70 23.35 -8.97
C GLY A 103 2.35 24.45 -7.97
N ILE A 104 1.64 24.11 -6.88
CA ILE A 104 1.28 25.05 -5.82
C ILE A 104 2.51 25.57 -5.09
N ALA A 105 3.47 24.69 -4.77
CA ALA A 105 4.72 25.09 -4.14
C ALA A 105 5.50 26.06 -5.04
N ARG A 106 5.55 25.81 -6.35
CA ARG A 106 6.18 26.71 -7.32
C ARG A 106 5.50 28.08 -7.38
N LEU A 107 4.17 28.11 -7.36
CA LEU A 107 3.39 29.35 -7.31
C LEU A 107 3.59 30.11 -5.99
N ALA A 108 3.90 29.41 -4.91
CA ALA A 108 4.25 29.99 -3.61
C ALA A 108 5.71 30.48 -3.53
N GLY A 109 6.50 30.37 -4.61
CA GLY A 109 7.89 30.82 -4.67
C GLY A 109 8.93 29.80 -4.19
N TYR A 110 8.55 28.52 -4.06
CA TYR A 110 9.47 27.45 -3.67
C TYR A 110 10.03 26.72 -4.88
N TYR A 111 11.36 26.55 -4.92
CA TYR A 111 12.09 25.95 -6.05
C TYR A 111 12.76 24.61 -5.72
N GLY A 112 12.43 24.01 -4.58
CA GLY A 112 13.02 22.75 -4.13
C GLY A 112 14.27 22.94 -3.28
N THR A 113 14.51 21.97 -2.40
CA THR A 113 15.75 21.82 -1.62
C THR A 113 16.23 20.39 -1.74
N GLU A 114 17.55 20.20 -1.68
CA GLU A 114 18.13 18.85 -1.56
C GLU A 114 18.12 18.34 -0.11
N ASP A 115 17.88 19.23 0.84
CA ASP A 115 17.83 18.90 2.26
C ASP A 115 16.74 17.89 2.57
N LEU A 116 17.09 16.93 3.42
CA LEU A 116 16.19 15.87 3.84
C LEU A 116 15.08 16.45 4.74
N ALA A 117 13.83 16.27 4.31
CA ALA A 117 12.69 16.61 5.15
C ALA A 117 12.42 15.54 6.22
N TYR A 118 12.01 15.98 7.42
CA TYR A 118 11.57 15.12 8.52
C TYR A 118 10.31 15.63 9.22
N SER A 119 9.66 14.74 9.95
CA SER A 119 8.46 15.06 10.72
C SER A 119 8.81 15.84 11.98
N GLY A 120 8.09 16.93 12.24
CA GLY A 120 8.40 17.88 13.31
C GLY A 120 9.32 19.02 12.88
N GLN A 121 9.78 19.05 11.62
CA GLN A 121 10.57 20.16 11.09
C GLN A 121 9.73 21.43 10.93
N ALA A 122 10.24 22.56 11.41
CA ALA A 122 9.61 23.87 11.23
C ALA A 122 9.57 24.31 9.76
N PHE A 123 8.65 25.21 9.42
CA PHE A 123 8.35 25.65 8.05
C PHE A 123 9.42 26.49 7.33
N VAL A 124 10.66 26.57 7.82
CA VAL A 124 11.63 27.63 7.47
C VAL A 124 11.74 27.85 5.95
N ASP A 125 11.80 26.78 5.15
CA ASP A 125 11.94 26.88 3.69
C ASP A 125 10.73 26.35 2.89
N PHE A 126 9.98 25.38 3.41
CA PHE A 126 8.94 24.68 2.64
C PHE A 126 7.55 25.32 2.81
N PRO A 127 6.79 25.60 1.72
CA PRO A 127 5.51 26.32 1.76
C PRO A 127 4.33 25.44 2.20
N VAL A 128 4.43 24.74 3.35
CA VAL A 128 3.38 23.83 3.87
C VAL A 128 2.03 24.52 3.94
N VAL A 129 2.00 25.77 4.41
CA VAL A 129 0.77 26.54 4.57
C VAL A 129 0.04 26.75 3.23
N ALA A 130 0.75 26.92 2.13
CA ALA A 130 0.13 27.06 0.81
C ALA A 130 -0.57 25.76 0.38
N LEU A 131 0.07 24.61 0.63
CA LEU A 131 -0.50 23.29 0.36
C LEU A 131 -1.71 23.01 1.26
N ARG A 132 -1.62 23.33 2.56
CA ARG A 132 -2.73 23.23 3.53
C ARG A 132 -3.93 24.11 3.12
N ARG A 133 -3.70 25.33 2.64
CA ARG A 133 -4.75 26.21 2.11
C ARG A 133 -5.46 25.58 0.90
N PHE A 134 -4.71 25.00 -0.02
CA PHE A 134 -5.30 24.34 -1.18
C PHE A 134 -6.15 23.13 -0.76
N SER A 135 -5.65 22.29 0.15
CA SER A 135 -6.41 21.20 0.76
C SER A 135 -7.70 21.70 1.42
N ALA A 136 -7.64 22.82 2.17
CA ALA A 136 -8.80 23.41 2.82
C ALA A 136 -9.84 23.90 1.79
N ILE A 137 -9.41 24.45 0.66
CA ILE A 137 -10.29 24.85 -0.47
C ILE A 137 -10.97 23.63 -1.09
N LEU A 138 -10.25 22.54 -1.33
CA LEU A 138 -10.84 21.30 -1.83
C LEU A 138 -11.88 20.74 -0.86
N GLY A 139 -11.56 20.72 0.45
CA GLY A 139 -12.49 20.30 1.49
C GLY A 139 -13.70 21.22 1.63
N ALA A 140 -13.54 22.53 1.47
CA ALA A 140 -14.64 23.49 1.50
C ALA A 140 -15.57 23.31 0.30
N SER A 141 -15.02 22.93 -0.86
CA SER A 141 -15.77 22.66 -2.09
C SER A 141 -16.69 21.43 -2.00
N LEU A 142 -16.48 20.54 -1.02
CA LEU A 142 -17.40 19.44 -0.74
C LEU A 142 -18.80 19.92 -0.33
N VAL A 143 -18.88 21.08 0.33
CA VAL A 143 -20.13 21.67 0.81
C VAL A 143 -21.06 22.04 -0.36
N PRO A 144 -20.65 22.89 -1.33
CA PRO A 144 -21.48 23.19 -2.49
C PRO A 144 -21.75 21.97 -3.37
N LEU A 145 -20.79 21.06 -3.53
CA LEU A 145 -21.00 19.82 -4.30
C LEU A 145 -22.09 18.95 -3.69
N CYS A 146 -22.12 18.80 -2.36
CA CYS A 146 -23.17 18.07 -1.67
C CYS A 146 -24.54 18.75 -1.84
N TYR A 147 -24.62 20.07 -1.63
CA TYR A 147 -25.85 20.83 -1.82
C TYR A 147 -26.43 20.62 -3.22
N ILE A 148 -25.60 20.82 -4.25
CA ILE A 148 -25.99 20.69 -5.65
C ILE A 148 -26.40 19.25 -5.95
N THR A 149 -25.66 18.24 -5.46
CA THR A 149 -26.01 16.82 -5.62
C THR A 149 -27.41 16.53 -5.08
N MET A 150 -27.72 16.99 -3.86
CA MET A 150 -29.05 16.80 -3.25
C MET A 150 -30.16 17.49 -4.05
N ARG A 151 -29.92 18.71 -4.55
CA ARG A 151 -30.89 19.46 -5.35
C ARG A 151 -31.08 18.84 -6.74
N ASN A 152 -30.05 18.26 -7.34
CA ASN A 152 -30.14 17.57 -8.62
C ASN A 152 -30.94 16.26 -8.53
N LEU A 153 -30.86 15.58 -7.39
CA LEU A 153 -31.70 14.42 -7.08
C LEU A 153 -33.15 14.78 -6.77
N GLY A 154 -33.51 16.07 -6.74
CA GLY A 154 -34.89 16.55 -6.56
C GLY A 154 -35.30 16.81 -5.11
N HIS A 155 -34.39 16.71 -4.15
CA HIS A 155 -34.70 16.88 -2.71
C HIS A 155 -34.89 18.33 -2.30
N SER A 156 -35.58 18.58 -1.18
CA SER A 156 -35.89 19.94 -0.73
C SER A 156 -34.65 20.75 -0.35
N ARG A 157 -34.82 22.08 -0.33
CA ARG A 157 -33.78 23.01 0.13
C ARG A 157 -33.36 22.74 1.57
N SER A 158 -34.31 22.35 2.43
CA SER A 158 -34.03 22.03 3.83
C SER A 158 -33.16 20.79 3.97
N ALA A 159 -33.43 19.74 3.19
CA ALA A 159 -32.61 18.52 3.20
C ALA A 159 -31.21 18.75 2.62
N ALA A 160 -31.11 19.51 1.52
CA ALA A 160 -29.83 19.90 0.95
C ALA A 160 -29.00 20.78 1.91
N THR A 161 -29.67 21.70 2.63
CA THR A 161 -29.04 22.53 3.67
C THR A 161 -28.55 21.66 4.83
N LEU A 162 -29.36 20.70 5.29
CA LEU A 162 -28.96 19.78 6.35
C LEU A 162 -27.74 18.96 5.94
N ALA A 163 -27.77 18.32 4.76
CA ALA A 163 -26.64 17.50 4.28
C ALA A 163 -25.34 18.32 4.22
N SER A 164 -25.41 19.52 3.66
CA SER A 164 -24.27 20.43 3.56
C SER A 164 -23.78 20.90 4.93
N ALA A 165 -24.71 21.23 5.84
CA ALA A 165 -24.36 21.66 7.19
C ALA A 165 -23.75 20.51 8.03
N LEU A 166 -24.22 19.27 7.87
CA LEU A 166 -23.60 18.11 8.51
C LEU A 166 -22.15 17.91 8.02
N ILE A 167 -21.84 18.15 6.74
CA ILE A 167 -20.45 18.15 6.22
C ILE A 167 -19.62 19.30 6.78
N ILE A 168 -20.22 20.46 7.04
CA ILE A 168 -19.53 21.60 7.67
C ILE A 168 -19.12 21.24 9.11
N PHE A 169 -20.01 20.60 9.86
CA PHE A 169 -19.81 20.24 11.27
C PHE A 169 -19.36 18.78 11.49
N GLU A 170 -18.75 18.17 10.47
CA GLU A 170 -18.15 16.84 10.58
C GLU A 170 -16.65 16.97 10.89
N ASN A 171 -16.28 16.67 12.14
CA ASN A 171 -14.91 16.80 12.64
C ASN A 171 -13.89 16.06 11.76
N GLY A 172 -14.21 14.84 11.29
CA GLY A 172 -13.28 14.06 10.48
C GLY A 172 -12.94 14.71 9.14
N ILE A 173 -13.96 15.23 8.44
CA ILE A 173 -13.77 15.91 7.14
C ILE A 173 -13.02 17.24 7.34
N VAL A 174 -13.35 18.00 8.38
CA VAL A 174 -12.66 19.26 8.69
C VAL A 174 -11.20 18.99 9.02
N THR A 175 -10.92 18.07 9.94
CA THR A 175 -9.54 17.69 10.30
C THR A 175 -8.74 17.27 9.07
N GLN A 176 -9.25 16.36 8.23
CA GLN A 176 -8.52 15.89 7.04
C GLN A 176 -8.27 17.01 6.03
N SER A 177 -9.22 17.92 5.85
CA SER A 177 -9.08 19.02 4.89
C SER A 177 -8.03 20.07 5.29
N ARG A 178 -7.59 20.12 6.54
CA ARG A 178 -6.59 21.09 7.01
C ARG A 178 -5.15 20.69 6.65
N TYR A 179 -4.89 19.42 6.39
CA TYR A 179 -3.55 18.88 6.15
C TYR A 179 -3.34 18.51 4.68
N ALA A 180 -2.12 18.70 4.18
CA ALA A 180 -1.77 18.45 2.77
C ALA A 180 -1.64 16.94 2.45
N THR A 181 -2.78 16.25 2.44
CA THR A 181 -2.91 14.80 2.37
C THR A 181 -3.62 14.34 1.08
N PRO A 182 -3.37 13.12 0.58
CA PRO A 182 -4.00 12.64 -0.65
C PRO A 182 -5.50 12.35 -0.50
N GLU A 183 -6.01 12.05 0.69
CA GLU A 183 -7.40 11.63 0.91
C GLU A 183 -8.41 12.73 0.61
N ILE A 184 -8.06 14.00 0.82
CA ILE A 184 -8.96 15.12 0.50
C ILE A 184 -9.14 15.29 -1.02
N TYR A 185 -8.11 14.98 -1.82
CA TYR A 185 -8.19 15.00 -3.28
C TYR A 185 -9.15 13.92 -3.76
N VAL A 186 -9.02 12.71 -3.21
CA VAL A 186 -9.94 11.61 -3.49
C VAL A 186 -11.36 12.00 -3.14
N LEU A 187 -11.60 12.54 -1.94
CA LEU A 187 -12.94 12.93 -1.49
C LEU A 187 -13.54 14.02 -2.39
N PHE A 188 -12.76 15.03 -2.76
CA PHE A 188 -13.18 16.10 -3.66
C PHE A 188 -13.53 15.58 -5.06
N PHE A 189 -12.63 14.84 -5.70
CA PHE A 189 -12.87 14.32 -7.04
C PHE A 189 -14.01 13.28 -7.07
N SER A 190 -14.17 12.50 -6.00
CA SER A 190 -15.32 11.59 -5.80
C SER A 190 -16.64 12.34 -5.72
N ALA A 191 -16.70 13.41 -4.92
CA ALA A 191 -17.87 14.27 -4.78
C ALA A 191 -18.19 15.00 -6.09
N LEU A 192 -17.17 15.48 -6.80
CA LEU A 192 -17.33 16.13 -8.11
C LEU A 192 -17.86 15.15 -9.15
N ALA A 193 -17.29 13.93 -9.23
CA ALA A 193 -17.77 12.88 -10.12
C ALA A 193 -19.24 12.53 -9.88
N THR A 194 -19.63 12.40 -8.60
CA THR A 194 -21.02 12.14 -8.19
C THR A 194 -21.94 13.30 -8.57
N CYS A 195 -21.53 14.54 -8.27
CA CYS A 195 -22.30 15.73 -8.59
C CYS A 195 -22.52 15.86 -10.11
N SER A 196 -21.46 15.70 -10.90
CA SER A 196 -21.55 15.72 -12.38
C SER A 196 -22.44 14.59 -12.91
N TRP A 197 -22.36 13.39 -12.34
CA TRP A 197 -23.25 12.29 -12.70
C TRP A 197 -24.73 12.60 -12.38
N THR A 198 -25.03 13.21 -11.24
CA THR A 198 -26.42 13.63 -10.95
C THR A 198 -26.94 14.70 -11.91
N LEU A 199 -26.07 15.61 -12.39
CA LEU A 199 -26.43 16.58 -13.43
C LEU A 199 -26.75 15.89 -14.75
N VAL A 200 -25.94 14.91 -15.16
CA VAL A 200 -26.20 14.11 -16.36
C VAL A 200 -27.59 13.46 -16.26
N ASN A 201 -27.89 12.80 -15.15
CA ASN A 201 -29.19 12.14 -14.95
C ASN A 201 -30.36 13.13 -15.02
N LYS A 202 -30.22 14.28 -14.36
CA LYS A 202 -31.23 15.34 -14.40
C LYS A 202 -31.50 15.81 -15.83
N TYR A 203 -30.45 16.13 -16.59
CA TYR A 203 -30.61 16.60 -17.98
C TYR A 203 -31.14 15.50 -18.92
N LEU A 204 -30.74 14.24 -18.70
CA LEU A 204 -31.28 13.10 -19.46
C LEU A 204 -32.78 12.92 -19.23
N GLN A 205 -33.25 13.10 -17.98
CA GLN A 205 -34.66 13.05 -17.63
C GLN A 205 -35.43 14.21 -18.26
N GLU A 206 -34.95 15.45 -18.12
CA GLU A 206 -35.60 16.66 -18.68
C GLU A 206 -35.73 16.61 -20.21
N ARG A 207 -34.80 15.94 -20.90
CA ARG A 207 -34.77 15.84 -22.37
C ARG A 207 -35.29 14.51 -22.92
N TYR A 208 -35.98 13.70 -22.11
CA TYR A 208 -36.54 12.41 -22.52
C TYR A 208 -35.50 11.49 -23.22
N GLY A 209 -34.26 11.46 -22.70
CA GLY A 209 -33.19 10.63 -23.22
C GLY A 209 -32.51 11.12 -24.51
N ARG A 210 -32.81 12.34 -24.98
CA ARG A 210 -32.10 12.96 -26.11
C ARG A 210 -30.73 13.48 -25.67
N LEU A 211 -29.69 13.08 -26.40
CA LEU A 211 -28.32 13.55 -26.18
C LEU A 211 -28.20 15.05 -26.44
N SER A 212 -27.37 15.71 -25.65
CA SER A 212 -27.07 17.15 -25.71
C SER A 212 -25.59 17.36 -25.45
N ALA A 213 -25.00 18.40 -26.03
CA ALA A 213 -23.63 18.81 -25.73
C ALA A 213 -23.41 19.05 -24.23
N GLN A 214 -24.43 19.56 -23.52
CA GLN A 214 -24.38 19.76 -22.06
C GLN A 214 -24.26 18.43 -21.29
N ILE A 215 -24.96 17.39 -21.74
CA ILE A 215 -24.88 16.05 -21.14
C ILE A 215 -23.48 15.48 -21.41
N GLY A 216 -22.98 15.59 -22.64
CA GLY A 216 -21.62 15.19 -22.99
C GLY A 216 -20.57 15.88 -22.13
N PHE A 217 -20.68 17.20 -21.92
CA PHE A 217 -19.79 17.95 -21.06
C PHE A 217 -19.75 17.40 -19.62
N TRP A 218 -20.90 17.26 -18.96
CA TRP A 218 -20.94 16.75 -17.59
C TRP A 218 -20.52 15.28 -17.48
N GLN A 219 -20.78 14.48 -18.52
CA GLN A 219 -20.29 13.11 -18.62
C GLN A 219 -18.75 13.06 -18.67
N THR A 220 -18.15 13.93 -19.48
CA THR A 220 -16.68 14.07 -19.57
C THR A 220 -16.10 14.56 -18.25
N VAL A 221 -16.71 15.55 -17.60
CA VAL A 221 -16.28 16.03 -16.27
C VAL A 221 -16.34 14.91 -15.23
N SER A 222 -17.40 14.10 -15.23
CA SER A 222 -17.53 12.94 -14.34
C SER A 222 -16.40 11.93 -14.58
N GLY A 223 -16.12 11.56 -15.83
CA GLY A 223 -15.03 10.64 -16.18
C GLY A 223 -13.63 11.17 -15.85
N ILE A 224 -13.37 12.46 -16.12
CA ILE A 224 -12.10 13.09 -15.73
C ILE A 224 -11.96 13.10 -14.21
N SER A 225 -13.02 13.42 -13.47
CA SER A 225 -13.02 13.44 -12.01
C SER A 225 -12.73 12.06 -11.42
N ILE A 226 -13.35 10.98 -11.95
CA ILE A 226 -13.02 9.60 -11.55
C ILE A 226 -11.53 9.30 -11.83
N GLY A 227 -11.03 9.66 -13.01
CA GLY A 227 -9.61 9.50 -13.37
C GLY A 227 -8.68 10.22 -12.41
N CYS A 228 -9.00 11.46 -12.03
CA CYS A 228 -8.25 12.25 -11.05
C CYS A 228 -8.33 11.66 -9.63
N ALA A 229 -9.48 11.11 -9.21
CA ALA A 229 -9.62 10.44 -7.92
C ALA A 229 -8.67 9.23 -7.82
N ILE A 230 -8.68 8.36 -8.85
CA ILE A 230 -7.81 7.17 -8.91
C ILE A 230 -6.33 7.57 -8.99
N SER A 231 -6.03 8.65 -9.73
CA SER A 231 -4.68 9.19 -9.88
C SER A 231 -4.16 9.94 -8.64
N SER A 232 -5.03 10.18 -7.65
CA SER A 232 -4.63 10.71 -6.34
C SER A 232 -4.32 9.58 -5.36
N LYS A 233 -5.19 8.56 -5.32
CA LYS A 233 -5.04 7.35 -4.49
C LYS A 233 -5.94 6.26 -5.05
N TRP A 234 -5.54 4.99 -4.94
CA TRP A 234 -6.36 3.88 -5.46
C TRP A 234 -7.71 3.71 -4.74
N THR A 235 -7.90 4.31 -3.56
CA THR A 235 -9.22 4.38 -2.91
C THR A 235 -10.24 5.18 -3.72
N GLY A 236 -9.80 6.03 -4.65
CA GLY A 236 -10.69 6.70 -5.61
C GLY A 236 -11.41 5.74 -6.58
N MET A 237 -10.94 4.50 -6.73
CA MET A 237 -11.65 3.49 -7.54
C MET A 237 -13.03 3.14 -6.96
N LEU A 238 -13.27 3.39 -5.66
CA LEU A 238 -14.53 3.07 -4.97
C LEU A 238 -15.74 3.86 -5.47
N VAL A 239 -15.50 4.98 -6.16
CA VAL A 239 -16.55 5.81 -6.80
C VAL A 239 -17.19 5.09 -7.98
N ILE A 240 -16.41 4.30 -8.72
CA ILE A 240 -16.90 3.56 -9.89
C ILE A 240 -18.07 2.65 -9.49
N PRO A 241 -17.91 1.64 -8.61
CA PRO A 241 -19.03 0.78 -8.24
C PRO A 241 -20.19 1.56 -7.60
N ALA A 242 -19.93 2.64 -6.86
CA ALA A 242 -21.00 3.48 -6.28
C ALA A 242 -21.91 4.12 -7.36
N ILE A 243 -21.33 4.69 -8.42
CA ILE A 243 -22.10 5.26 -9.55
C ILE A 243 -22.74 4.14 -10.38
N TRP A 244 -22.04 3.02 -10.57
CA TRP A 244 -22.51 1.91 -11.39
C TRP A 244 -23.76 1.22 -10.83
N VAL A 245 -23.94 1.16 -9.51
CA VAL A 245 -25.19 0.65 -8.92
C VAL A 245 -26.41 1.42 -9.45
N SER A 246 -26.31 2.75 -9.53
CA SER A 246 -27.42 3.55 -10.04
C SER A 246 -27.58 3.46 -11.56
N ILE A 247 -26.48 3.34 -12.31
CA ILE A 247 -26.54 3.15 -13.77
C ILE A 247 -27.22 1.82 -14.11
N LEU A 248 -26.85 0.74 -13.40
CA LEU A 248 -27.44 -0.58 -13.58
C LEU A 248 -28.91 -0.60 -13.20
N ASN A 249 -29.28 0.04 -12.09
CA ASN A 249 -30.68 0.16 -11.67
C ASN A 249 -31.53 0.93 -12.70
N ASP A 250 -31.04 2.06 -13.22
CA ASP A 250 -31.75 2.83 -14.26
C ASP A 250 -31.85 2.03 -15.57
N THR A 251 -30.78 1.34 -15.96
CA THR A 251 -30.76 0.48 -17.16
C THR A 251 -31.76 -0.67 -17.03
N TRP A 252 -31.81 -1.31 -15.87
CA TRP A 252 -32.74 -2.40 -15.58
C TRP A 252 -34.20 -1.94 -15.69
N ASN A 253 -34.54 -0.81 -15.04
CA ASN A 253 -35.89 -0.26 -15.09
C ASN A 253 -36.31 0.10 -16.52
N ARG A 254 -35.42 0.72 -17.30
CA ARG A 254 -35.69 1.03 -18.72
C ARG A 254 -35.87 -0.20 -19.59
N LEU A 255 -35.19 -1.31 -19.27
CA LEU A 255 -35.32 -2.59 -19.98
C LEU A 255 -36.66 -3.26 -19.71
N CYS A 256 -37.21 -3.11 -18.50
CA CYS A 256 -38.53 -3.62 -18.13
C CYS A 256 -39.68 -2.85 -18.80
N GLU A 257 -39.45 -1.60 -19.22
CA GLU A 257 -40.45 -0.77 -19.91
C GLU A 257 -40.52 -1.07 -21.42
N LYS A 258 -41.64 -1.67 -21.89
CA LYS A 258 -41.85 -2.02 -23.31
C LYS A 258 -41.79 -0.85 -24.29
N ARG A 259 -41.92 0.39 -23.81
CA ARG A 259 -41.93 1.62 -24.64
C ARG A 259 -40.53 2.04 -25.10
N ASN A 260 -39.48 1.56 -24.43
CA ASN A 260 -38.11 1.99 -24.70
C ASN A 260 -37.45 1.16 -25.80
N SER A 261 -36.77 1.82 -26.73
CA SER A 261 -35.98 1.13 -27.75
C SER A 261 -34.69 0.56 -27.15
N ILE A 262 -34.47 -0.75 -27.34
CA ILE A 262 -33.23 -1.46 -26.92
C ILE A 262 -31.98 -0.75 -27.48
N LYS A 263 -32.04 -0.22 -28.70
CA LYS A 263 -30.91 0.51 -29.32
C LYS A 263 -30.49 1.72 -28.48
N ASN A 264 -31.44 2.48 -27.93
CA ASN A 264 -31.14 3.63 -27.09
C ASN A 264 -30.56 3.21 -25.74
N ILE A 265 -31.05 2.11 -25.16
CA ILE A 265 -30.54 1.54 -23.90
C ILE A 265 -29.08 1.11 -24.08
N VAL A 266 -28.80 0.30 -25.10
CA VAL A 266 -27.44 -0.18 -25.40
C VAL A 266 -26.49 0.98 -25.70
N ARG A 267 -26.93 1.97 -26.49
CA ARG A 267 -26.13 3.17 -26.76
C ARG A 267 -25.78 3.93 -25.48
N ASN A 268 -26.74 4.19 -24.61
CA ASN A 268 -26.50 4.92 -23.36
C ASN A 268 -25.60 4.12 -22.41
N PHE A 269 -25.78 2.80 -22.34
CA PHE A 269 -24.92 1.91 -21.59
C PHE A 269 -23.46 1.97 -22.08
N ILE A 270 -23.24 1.91 -23.39
CA ILE A 270 -21.92 2.05 -24.00
C ILE A 270 -21.29 3.42 -23.69
N ILE A 271 -22.05 4.51 -23.77
CA ILE A 271 -21.59 5.86 -23.40
C ILE A 271 -21.15 5.89 -21.92
N ASN A 272 -21.93 5.27 -21.04
CA ASN A 272 -21.59 5.16 -19.62
C ASN A 272 -20.31 4.34 -19.39
N VAL A 273 -20.10 3.23 -20.12
CA VAL A 273 -18.84 2.46 -20.09
C VAL A 273 -17.65 3.33 -20.51
N PHE A 274 -17.75 4.01 -21.65
CA PHE A 274 -16.66 4.83 -22.16
C PHE A 274 -16.28 5.98 -21.20
N SER A 275 -17.27 6.62 -20.60
CA SER A 275 -17.05 7.75 -19.71
C SER A 275 -16.64 7.39 -18.29
N THR A 276 -17.09 6.26 -17.74
CA THR A 276 -16.80 5.87 -16.34
C THR A 276 -15.68 4.84 -16.20
N ILE A 277 -15.21 4.25 -17.32
CA ILE A 277 -14.11 3.28 -17.32
C ILE A 277 -12.99 3.73 -18.26
N LEU A 278 -13.25 3.88 -19.56
CA LEU A 278 -12.17 4.15 -20.52
C LEU A 278 -11.55 5.54 -20.34
N LEU A 279 -12.37 6.59 -20.20
CA LEU A 279 -11.89 7.95 -20.01
C LEU A 279 -11.05 8.12 -18.71
N PRO A 280 -11.49 7.62 -17.53
CA PRO A 280 -10.66 7.59 -16.33
C PRO A 280 -9.32 6.87 -16.52
N MET A 281 -9.32 5.74 -17.25
CA MET A 281 -8.09 5.01 -17.58
C MET A 281 -7.15 5.86 -18.44
N CYS A 282 -7.67 6.57 -19.44
CA CYS A 282 -6.87 7.49 -20.25
C CYS A 282 -6.27 8.63 -19.41
N VAL A 283 -7.05 9.22 -18.50
CA VAL A 283 -6.58 10.28 -17.59
C VAL A 283 -5.47 9.75 -16.67
N TYR A 284 -5.65 8.56 -16.11
CA TYR A 284 -4.64 7.91 -15.26
C TYR A 284 -3.33 7.68 -16.02
N LEU A 285 -3.41 7.13 -17.23
CA LEU A 285 -2.23 6.91 -18.09
C LEU A 285 -1.57 8.23 -18.50
N ALA A 286 -2.34 9.28 -18.81
CA ALA A 286 -1.81 10.60 -19.15
C ALA A 286 -1.06 11.24 -17.97
N ILE A 287 -1.58 11.12 -16.75
CA ILE A 287 -0.92 11.62 -15.53
C ILE A 287 0.39 10.88 -15.26
N PHE A 288 0.44 9.55 -15.46
CA PHE A 288 1.70 8.80 -15.36
C PHE A 288 2.69 9.15 -16.47
N GLN A 289 2.21 9.37 -17.69
CA GLN A 289 3.05 9.85 -18.77
C GLN A 289 3.69 11.20 -18.40
N PHE A 290 2.91 12.11 -17.82
CA PHE A 290 3.40 13.40 -17.34
C PHE A 290 4.39 13.25 -16.18
N HIS A 291 4.11 12.36 -15.22
CA HIS A 291 5.05 12.01 -14.16
C HIS A 291 6.41 11.58 -14.73
N PHE A 292 6.46 10.62 -15.67
CA PHE A 292 7.72 10.14 -16.25
C PHE A 292 8.47 11.21 -17.05
N THR A 293 7.78 12.21 -17.60
CA THR A 293 8.44 13.35 -18.27
C THR A 293 9.02 14.36 -17.29
N LEU A 294 8.44 14.50 -16.10
CA LEU A 294 8.91 15.46 -15.08
C LEU A 294 10.09 14.93 -14.25
N VAL A 295 10.26 13.61 -14.15
CA VAL A 295 11.34 13.01 -13.35
C VAL A 295 12.31 12.16 -14.20
N PRO A 296 13.09 12.78 -15.11
CA PRO A 296 14.02 12.05 -15.97
C PRO A 296 15.33 11.65 -15.30
N ASN A 297 15.68 12.25 -14.16
CA ASN A 297 17.00 12.10 -13.53
C ASN A 297 17.05 10.89 -12.57
N ALA A 298 18.25 10.37 -12.35
CA ALA A 298 18.58 9.42 -11.30
C ALA A 298 18.09 9.93 -9.94
N GLY A 299 17.53 9.04 -9.12
CA GLY A 299 16.89 9.43 -7.87
C GLY A 299 17.09 8.44 -6.74
N ASP A 300 16.42 8.73 -5.63
CA ASP A 300 16.69 8.06 -4.35
C ASP A 300 16.22 6.60 -4.33
N HIS A 301 15.46 6.14 -5.35
CA HIS A 301 14.95 4.77 -5.43
C HIS A 301 15.66 3.91 -6.49
N ASP A 302 16.82 4.35 -7.00
CA ASP A 302 17.53 3.69 -8.12
C ASP A 302 18.01 2.27 -7.82
N LEU A 303 18.27 1.92 -6.55
CA LEU A 303 18.67 0.56 -6.16
C LEU A 303 17.50 -0.44 -6.19
N LEU A 304 16.26 0.05 -6.16
CA LEU A 304 15.03 -0.75 -6.05
C LEU A 304 14.43 -1.14 -7.41
N ILE A 305 14.90 -0.50 -8.49
CA ILE A 305 14.40 -0.69 -9.85
C ILE A 305 15.27 -1.68 -10.63
N SER A 306 14.73 -2.14 -11.76
CA SER A 306 15.46 -2.96 -12.72
C SER A 306 16.62 -2.18 -13.34
N SER A 307 17.67 -2.88 -13.72
CA SER A 307 18.84 -2.29 -14.40
C SER A 307 18.45 -1.53 -15.66
N HIS A 308 17.51 -2.07 -16.44
CA HIS A 308 17.01 -1.43 -17.65
C HIS A 308 16.31 -0.09 -17.36
N LEU A 309 15.52 0.02 -16.28
CA LEU A 309 14.92 1.29 -15.88
C LEU A 309 15.99 2.23 -15.30
N LYS A 310 16.87 1.73 -14.43
CA LYS A 310 17.93 2.49 -13.76
C LYS A 310 18.81 3.25 -14.76
N TYR A 311 19.33 2.55 -15.76
CA TYR A 311 20.21 3.14 -16.78
C TYR A 311 19.46 3.87 -17.91
N SER A 312 18.12 3.86 -17.89
CA SER A 312 17.32 4.75 -18.75
C SER A 312 17.13 6.16 -18.17
N LEU A 313 17.50 6.37 -16.90
CA LEU A 313 17.43 7.65 -16.21
C LEU A 313 18.73 8.44 -16.43
N GLN A 314 18.61 9.77 -16.52
CA GLN A 314 19.75 10.66 -16.70
C GLN A 314 20.59 10.72 -15.43
N GLY A 315 21.91 10.57 -15.54
CA GLY A 315 22.83 10.59 -14.39
C GLY A 315 23.33 9.21 -13.95
N ASN A 316 22.69 8.12 -14.40
CA ASN A 316 23.24 6.77 -14.26
C ASN A 316 23.97 6.37 -15.54
N SER A 317 25.18 5.83 -15.41
CA SER A 317 25.96 5.26 -16.52
C SER A 317 26.34 3.83 -16.20
N LEU A 318 26.23 2.96 -17.20
CA LEU A 318 26.74 1.59 -17.18
C LEU A 318 27.86 1.49 -18.21
N GLU A 319 29.00 0.92 -17.82
CA GLU A 319 30.06 0.59 -18.77
C GLU A 319 29.53 -0.42 -19.81
N PRO A 320 29.75 -0.20 -21.11
CA PRO A 320 29.28 -1.12 -22.14
C PRO A 320 29.79 -2.55 -21.90
N SER A 321 28.88 -3.51 -21.88
CA SER A 321 29.17 -4.91 -21.59
C SER A 321 29.42 -5.67 -22.89
N GLN A 322 30.29 -6.68 -22.88
CA GLN A 322 30.41 -7.60 -24.01
C GLN A 322 29.13 -8.45 -24.15
N SER A 323 28.72 -8.78 -25.37
CA SER A 323 27.41 -9.44 -25.60
C SER A 323 27.41 -10.92 -25.25
N ASN A 324 28.42 -11.67 -25.70
CA ASN A 324 28.51 -13.11 -25.50
C ASN A 324 29.40 -13.43 -24.30
N ILE A 325 29.02 -14.45 -23.53
CA ILE A 325 29.78 -14.93 -22.38
C ILE A 325 30.54 -16.18 -22.79
N ALA A 326 31.86 -16.14 -22.65
CA ALA A 326 32.78 -17.24 -22.88
C ALA A 326 33.36 -17.81 -21.58
N TYR A 327 33.88 -19.03 -21.61
CA TYR A 327 34.68 -19.55 -20.50
C TYR A 327 35.91 -18.65 -20.31
N GLY A 328 36.17 -18.21 -19.09
CA GLY A 328 37.16 -17.18 -18.76
C GLY A 328 36.56 -15.79 -18.50
N SER A 329 35.31 -15.55 -18.90
CA SER A 329 34.68 -14.24 -18.72
C SER A 329 34.49 -13.91 -17.25
N GLN A 330 34.80 -12.67 -16.90
CA GLN A 330 34.47 -12.05 -15.62
C GLN A 330 33.08 -11.42 -15.74
N ILE A 331 32.15 -11.84 -14.89
CA ILE A 331 30.74 -11.45 -14.97
C ILE A 331 30.23 -10.93 -13.63
N VAL A 332 29.27 -10.01 -13.69
CA VAL A 332 28.51 -9.52 -12.54
C VAL A 332 27.06 -9.98 -12.67
N ILE A 333 26.61 -10.78 -11.70
CA ILE A 333 25.29 -11.42 -11.73
C ILE A 333 24.34 -10.67 -10.80
N ARG A 334 23.22 -10.18 -11.32
CA ARG A 334 22.13 -9.52 -10.56
C ARG A 334 20.93 -10.45 -10.43
N HIS A 335 20.28 -10.45 -9.26
CA HIS A 335 19.02 -11.15 -9.05
C HIS A 335 17.85 -10.35 -9.68
N ASP A 336 17.01 -11.01 -10.49
CA ASP A 336 15.86 -10.34 -11.14
C ASP A 336 14.61 -10.36 -10.25
N GLY A 337 14.51 -11.31 -9.32
CA GLY A 337 13.33 -11.53 -8.48
C GLY A 337 13.21 -10.63 -7.25
N SER A 338 14.31 -9.99 -6.83
CA SER A 338 14.38 -9.19 -5.60
C SER A 338 15.26 -7.95 -5.77
N VAL A 339 15.17 -7.03 -4.79
CA VAL A 339 15.93 -5.77 -4.79
C VAL A 339 17.29 -5.87 -4.09
N GLY A 340 17.74 -7.08 -3.71
CA GLY A 340 19.02 -7.26 -3.03
C GLY A 340 20.25 -7.01 -3.88
N GLY A 341 20.11 -6.98 -5.20
CA GLY A 341 21.19 -6.64 -6.12
C GLY A 341 22.01 -7.82 -6.61
N TYR A 342 23.33 -7.73 -6.42
CA TYR A 342 24.33 -8.57 -7.06
C TYR A 342 24.73 -9.76 -6.19
N LEU A 343 25.04 -10.89 -6.82
CA LEU A 343 25.65 -12.03 -6.16
C LEU A 343 27.03 -11.62 -5.64
N HIS A 344 27.19 -11.67 -4.32
CA HIS A 344 28.32 -11.07 -3.61
C HIS A 344 28.94 -12.06 -2.62
N SER A 345 30.25 -11.94 -2.41
CA SER A 345 30.95 -12.67 -1.35
C SER A 345 32.07 -11.83 -0.74
N HIS A 346 32.27 -11.95 0.57
CA HIS A 346 33.22 -11.15 1.34
C HIS A 346 33.98 -12.04 2.33
N LYS A 347 34.96 -11.49 3.06
CA LYS A 347 35.83 -12.27 3.97
C LYS A 347 35.10 -12.93 5.14
N LYS A 348 33.89 -12.47 5.48
CA LYS A 348 33.10 -12.99 6.60
C LYS A 348 32.66 -14.43 6.34
N ARG A 349 32.49 -15.16 7.44
CA ARG A 349 32.06 -16.55 7.43
C ARG A 349 30.77 -16.68 8.20
N TYR A 350 29.98 -17.64 7.77
CA TYR A 350 28.79 -18.08 8.45
C TYR A 350 29.09 -18.44 9.92
N THR A 351 28.33 -17.90 10.87
CA THR A 351 28.48 -18.19 12.31
C THR A 351 27.90 -19.56 12.71
N GLY A 352 26.89 -20.04 12.00
CA GLY A 352 26.35 -21.40 12.06
C GLY A 352 26.45 -22.12 10.71
N GLY A 353 25.83 -23.29 10.58
CA GLY A 353 25.86 -24.06 9.32
C GLY A 353 27.24 -24.64 9.02
N SER A 354 27.75 -24.45 7.81
CA SER A 354 29.08 -24.99 7.42
C SER A 354 30.26 -24.17 7.92
N THR A 355 30.03 -22.97 8.43
CA THR A 355 31.06 -21.97 8.78
C THR A 355 31.98 -21.57 7.62
N GLN A 356 31.55 -21.83 6.39
CA GLN A 356 32.25 -21.40 5.18
C GLN A 356 32.03 -19.91 4.89
N GLN A 357 32.69 -19.41 3.86
CA GLN A 357 32.60 -18.00 3.47
C GLN A 357 31.18 -17.68 2.96
N GLU A 358 30.67 -16.52 3.36
CA GLU A 358 29.30 -16.11 3.09
C GLU A 358 29.09 -15.77 1.61
N ILE A 359 27.90 -16.11 1.10
CA ILE A 359 27.41 -15.64 -0.19
C ILE A 359 26.07 -14.96 0.05
N THR A 360 25.96 -13.72 -0.41
CA THR A 360 24.82 -12.85 -0.13
C THR A 360 24.42 -12.06 -1.38
N LEU A 361 23.33 -11.29 -1.30
CA LEU A 361 23.09 -10.22 -2.27
C LEU A 361 23.46 -8.85 -1.70
N TYR A 362 24.19 -8.11 -2.52
CA TYR A 362 24.66 -6.76 -2.22
C TYR A 362 24.25 -5.79 -3.36
N PRO A 363 23.59 -4.67 -3.06
CA PRO A 363 23.00 -3.78 -4.08
C PRO A 363 23.99 -2.82 -4.72
N HIS A 364 25.15 -2.59 -4.10
CA HIS A 364 26.15 -1.63 -4.58
C HIS A 364 27.18 -2.32 -5.46
N ILE A 365 27.82 -1.56 -6.33
CA ILE A 365 28.87 -2.06 -7.22
C ILE A 365 30.15 -2.25 -6.40
N ASP A 366 30.76 -3.43 -6.51
CA ASP A 366 31.96 -3.84 -5.78
C ASP A 366 32.72 -4.90 -6.61
N ILE A 367 34.05 -4.95 -6.48
CA ILE A 367 34.92 -6.01 -7.02
C ILE A 367 34.50 -7.39 -6.48
N ASN A 368 33.98 -7.43 -5.25
CA ASN A 368 33.43 -8.64 -4.62
C ASN A 368 32.14 -9.17 -5.30
N ASN A 369 31.61 -8.47 -6.31
CA ASN A 369 30.49 -8.93 -7.12
C ASN A 369 30.95 -9.68 -8.39
N ILE A 370 32.25 -9.74 -8.67
CA ILE A 370 32.82 -10.29 -9.90
C ILE A 370 33.04 -11.81 -9.76
N TRP A 371 32.53 -12.56 -10.73
CA TRP A 371 32.66 -14.01 -10.82
C TRP A 371 33.30 -14.41 -12.14
N THR A 372 34.28 -15.31 -12.11
CA THR A 372 34.92 -15.86 -13.31
C THR A 372 34.25 -17.17 -13.69
N VAL A 373 33.88 -17.31 -14.97
CA VAL A 373 33.21 -18.50 -15.48
C VAL A 373 34.23 -19.56 -15.90
N HIS A 374 34.14 -20.75 -15.33
CA HIS A 374 34.98 -21.90 -15.69
C HIS A 374 34.14 -23.08 -16.18
N LYS A 375 34.79 -23.97 -16.92
CA LYS A 375 34.21 -25.23 -17.36
C LYS A 375 34.27 -26.24 -16.22
N LYS A 376 33.31 -27.17 -16.16
CA LYS A 376 33.18 -28.21 -15.12
C LYS A 376 34.53 -28.79 -14.63
N ASN A 377 35.40 -29.22 -15.55
CA ASN A 377 36.65 -29.91 -15.20
C ASN A 377 37.92 -29.14 -15.58
N GLN A 378 37.80 -27.86 -15.98
CA GLN A 378 38.93 -27.11 -16.52
C GLN A 378 38.88 -25.67 -16.02
N ILE A 379 39.90 -25.29 -15.27
CA ILE A 379 40.15 -23.88 -14.92
C ILE A 379 40.63 -23.20 -16.19
N TRP A 380 40.05 -22.05 -16.49
CA TRP A 380 40.40 -21.28 -17.67
C TRP A 380 41.79 -20.64 -17.50
N ASN A 381 42.45 -20.40 -18.64
CA ASN A 381 43.75 -19.76 -18.75
C ASN A 381 43.78 -19.06 -20.12
N SER A 382 44.47 -17.93 -20.23
CA SER A 382 44.57 -17.11 -21.45
C SER A 382 45.08 -17.87 -22.67
N SER A 383 45.80 -18.98 -22.49
CA SER A 383 46.26 -19.83 -23.60
C SER A 383 45.16 -20.70 -24.23
N HIS A 384 43.98 -20.81 -23.62
CA HIS A 384 42.88 -21.62 -24.15
C HIS A 384 42.14 -20.90 -25.27
N PRO A 385 41.62 -21.63 -26.28
CA PRO A 385 40.83 -21.02 -27.33
C PRO A 385 39.51 -20.44 -26.78
N LEU A 386 39.02 -19.39 -27.43
CA LEU A 386 37.73 -18.77 -27.12
C LEU A 386 36.60 -19.79 -27.32
N GLU A 387 35.91 -20.15 -26.23
CA GLU A 387 34.76 -21.07 -26.23
C GLU A 387 33.57 -20.40 -25.52
N PHE A 388 32.45 -20.25 -26.24
CA PHE A 388 31.22 -19.66 -25.68
C PHE A 388 30.50 -20.63 -24.75
N VAL A 389 29.85 -20.08 -23.71
CA VAL A 389 29.01 -20.86 -22.80
C VAL A 389 27.63 -21.02 -23.41
N HIS A 390 27.12 -22.25 -23.41
CA HIS A 390 25.85 -22.60 -24.02
C HIS A 390 24.80 -23.02 -22.99
N ASN A 391 23.53 -23.00 -23.38
CA ASN A 391 22.43 -23.47 -22.54
C ASN A 391 22.64 -24.95 -22.15
N LEU A 392 22.37 -25.28 -20.89
CA LEU A 392 22.56 -26.60 -20.27
C LEU A 392 24.02 -27.00 -20.02
N ASP A 393 24.98 -26.12 -20.29
CA ASP A 393 26.37 -26.34 -19.90
C ASP A 393 26.52 -26.37 -18.38
N HIS A 394 27.44 -27.21 -17.90
CA HIS A 394 27.83 -27.26 -16.50
C HIS A 394 29.04 -26.34 -16.30
N ILE A 395 28.81 -25.29 -15.52
CA ILE A 395 29.79 -24.25 -15.23
C ILE A 395 30.20 -24.30 -13.76
N ARG A 396 31.35 -23.67 -13.48
CA ARG A 396 31.82 -23.29 -12.16
C ARG A 396 31.98 -21.78 -12.13
N LEU A 397 31.53 -21.15 -11.05
CA LEU A 397 31.74 -19.73 -10.81
C LEU A 397 32.79 -19.55 -9.72
N GLU A 398 33.93 -18.96 -10.06
CA GLU A 398 35.01 -18.61 -9.12
C GLU A 398 34.89 -17.13 -8.73
N HIS A 399 34.78 -16.83 -7.44
CA HIS A 399 34.73 -15.47 -6.92
C HIS A 399 36.10 -14.80 -7.12
N PHE A 400 36.11 -13.68 -7.83
CA PHE A 400 37.33 -13.02 -8.31
C PHE A 400 38.32 -12.70 -7.18
N ALA A 401 37.86 -12.07 -6.10
CA ALA A 401 38.75 -11.60 -5.03
C ALA A 401 39.27 -12.74 -4.12
N SER A 402 38.49 -13.81 -3.94
CA SER A 402 38.84 -14.89 -3.01
C SER A 402 39.37 -16.17 -3.68
N THR A 403 39.20 -16.31 -5.00
CA THR A 403 39.45 -17.54 -5.79
C THR A 403 38.67 -18.77 -5.34
N ARG A 404 37.63 -18.59 -4.51
CA ARG A 404 36.74 -19.66 -4.06
C ARG A 404 35.57 -19.85 -5.00
N LYS A 405 35.00 -21.06 -5.04
CA LYS A 405 33.89 -21.41 -5.92
C LYS A 405 32.54 -21.21 -5.24
N LEU A 406 31.54 -20.84 -6.04
CA LEU A 406 30.13 -20.93 -5.66
C LEU A 406 29.78 -22.40 -5.39
N HIS A 407 29.40 -22.69 -4.16
CA HIS A 407 29.22 -24.05 -3.65
C HIS A 407 27.86 -24.22 -2.95
N SER A 408 27.31 -25.43 -2.97
CA SER A 408 26.17 -25.80 -2.13
C SER A 408 26.25 -27.23 -1.61
N HIS A 409 25.86 -27.42 -0.36
CA HIS A 409 26.00 -28.67 0.38
C HIS A 409 24.76 -28.99 1.22
N ASP A 410 24.75 -30.10 1.95
CA ASP A 410 23.62 -30.52 2.79
C ASP A 410 23.62 -29.85 4.17
N HIS A 411 23.80 -28.53 4.19
CA HIS A 411 23.61 -27.72 5.38
C HIS A 411 22.39 -26.82 5.19
N ARG A 412 21.65 -26.60 6.27
CA ARG A 412 20.52 -25.68 6.26
C ARG A 412 21.02 -24.23 6.32
N PRO A 413 20.42 -23.30 5.55
CA PRO A 413 20.70 -21.88 5.69
C PRO A 413 20.34 -21.38 7.08
N GLN A 414 21.09 -20.40 7.57
CA GLN A 414 20.95 -19.87 8.94
C GLN A 414 19.62 -19.14 9.19
N LEU A 415 19.11 -18.37 8.21
CA LEU A 415 17.91 -17.56 8.42
C LEU A 415 16.65 -18.38 8.11
N THR A 416 16.56 -18.92 6.89
CA THR A 416 15.33 -19.58 6.45
C THR A 416 15.13 -20.96 7.07
N ASN A 417 16.22 -21.69 7.37
CA ASN A 417 16.24 -23.01 8.04
C ASN A 417 15.05 -23.94 7.70
N ARG A 418 14.76 -24.10 6.40
CA ARG A 418 13.69 -24.96 5.86
C ARG A 418 14.27 -26.16 5.12
N LYS A 419 13.51 -27.27 5.06
CA LYS A 419 13.99 -28.54 4.49
C LYS A 419 14.23 -28.49 2.98
N GLU A 420 13.56 -27.58 2.29
CA GLU A 420 13.66 -27.37 0.87
C GLU A 420 14.89 -26.54 0.50
N HIS A 421 15.51 -25.86 1.47
CA HIS A 421 16.62 -24.95 1.25
C HIS A 421 17.94 -25.56 1.76
N ASN A 422 18.96 -25.39 0.94
CA ASN A 422 20.34 -25.70 1.26
C ASN A 422 21.17 -24.41 1.28
N GLU A 423 22.16 -24.36 2.16
CA GLU A 423 23.11 -23.26 2.29
C GLU A 423 23.95 -23.16 1.00
N VAL A 424 24.20 -21.91 0.59
CA VAL A 424 25.09 -21.56 -0.51
C VAL A 424 26.25 -20.77 0.07
N SER A 425 27.47 -21.18 -0.28
CA SER A 425 28.71 -20.69 0.32
C SER A 425 29.82 -20.57 -0.72
N ALA A 426 30.87 -19.82 -0.39
CA ALA A 426 32.10 -19.77 -1.18
C ALA A 426 33.14 -20.75 -0.61
N TYR A 427 33.44 -21.81 -1.36
CA TYR A 427 34.27 -22.92 -0.89
C TYR A 427 35.32 -23.37 -1.91
N GLY A 428 36.33 -24.08 -1.40
CA GLY A 428 37.44 -24.61 -2.18
C GLY A 428 38.47 -23.54 -2.58
N ASP A 429 39.69 -24.01 -2.81
CA ASP A 429 40.77 -23.26 -3.45
C ASP A 429 41.06 -23.89 -4.82
N ARG A 430 41.99 -23.35 -5.62
CA ARG A 430 42.34 -23.91 -6.94
C ARG A 430 42.79 -25.39 -6.93
N LEU A 431 43.23 -25.92 -5.78
CA LEU A 431 43.70 -27.30 -5.64
C LEU A 431 42.55 -28.27 -5.32
N ILE A 432 41.48 -27.78 -4.70
CA ILE A 432 40.31 -28.58 -4.33
C ILE A 432 39.33 -28.61 -5.51
N ASN A 433 39.07 -29.79 -6.04
CA ASN A 433 38.06 -30.01 -7.07
C ASN A 433 36.87 -30.76 -6.48
N ASP A 434 35.75 -30.07 -6.26
CA ASP A 434 34.52 -30.67 -5.75
C ASP A 434 33.44 -30.66 -6.85
N ALA A 435 32.68 -31.77 -6.93
CA ALA A 435 31.55 -31.88 -7.83
C ALA A 435 30.35 -31.02 -7.40
N HIS A 436 30.29 -30.63 -6.12
CA HIS A 436 29.29 -29.71 -5.58
C HIS A 436 29.57 -28.22 -5.90
N ASP A 437 30.59 -27.95 -6.73
CA ASP A 437 30.82 -26.62 -7.29
C ASP A 437 30.16 -26.45 -8.68
N TYR A 438 29.47 -27.49 -9.17
CA TYR A 438 28.91 -27.52 -10.52
C TYR A 438 27.47 -27.02 -10.57
N TRP A 439 27.26 -26.05 -11.46
CA TRP A 439 25.97 -25.44 -11.73
C TRP A 439 25.63 -25.58 -13.21
N ALA A 440 24.48 -26.18 -13.51
CA ALA A 440 23.94 -26.21 -14.87
C ALA A 440 23.26 -24.88 -15.19
N LEU A 441 23.70 -24.23 -16.26
CA LEU A 441 23.08 -23.03 -16.80
C LEU A 441 21.76 -23.37 -17.49
N LYS A 442 20.69 -22.67 -17.15
CA LYS A 442 19.40 -22.84 -17.82
C LYS A 442 18.86 -21.49 -18.25
N ILE A 443 18.98 -21.21 -19.56
CA ILE A 443 18.52 -19.97 -20.17
C ILE A 443 16.99 -19.97 -20.22
N LEU A 444 16.38 -18.82 -19.95
CA LEU A 444 14.95 -18.61 -20.03
C LEU A 444 14.60 -17.85 -21.32
N ASN A 445 13.47 -18.21 -21.92
CA ASN A 445 12.88 -17.45 -23.01
C ASN A 445 12.10 -16.23 -22.48
N ASP A 446 11.56 -15.41 -23.38
CA ASP A 446 10.80 -14.19 -23.04
C ASP A 446 9.57 -14.47 -22.16
N ASP A 447 8.99 -15.67 -22.26
CA ASP A 447 7.86 -16.13 -21.44
C ASP A 447 8.29 -16.67 -20.05
N ASN A 448 9.57 -16.54 -19.69
CA ASN A 448 10.20 -17.12 -18.50
C ASN A 448 10.12 -18.65 -18.40
N HIS A 449 9.93 -19.33 -19.54
CA HIS A 449 10.04 -20.77 -19.65
C HIS A 449 11.48 -21.18 -20.01
N PRO A 450 11.92 -22.35 -19.54
CA PRO A 450 13.22 -22.87 -19.93
C PRO A 450 13.37 -23.09 -21.41
N GLU A 451 14.47 -22.59 -21.94
CA GLU A 451 14.86 -22.83 -23.31
C GLU A 451 15.28 -24.29 -23.50
N LYS A 452 14.82 -24.91 -24.59
CA LYS A 452 15.07 -26.34 -24.89
C LYS A 452 16.32 -26.53 -25.73
N SER A 453 16.66 -25.57 -26.57
CA SER A 453 17.82 -25.68 -27.45
C SER A 453 19.13 -25.52 -26.67
N LYS A 454 20.08 -26.41 -26.92
CA LYS A 454 21.44 -26.32 -26.38
C LYS A 454 22.30 -25.28 -27.11
N ASN A 455 22.01 -25.00 -28.38
CA ASN A 455 22.85 -24.12 -29.21
C ASN A 455 22.71 -22.62 -28.89
N ILE A 456 21.93 -22.26 -27.86
CA ILE A 456 21.74 -20.86 -27.48
C ILE A 456 22.88 -20.46 -26.58
N THR A 457 23.63 -19.44 -27.02
CA THR A 457 24.73 -18.87 -26.26
C THR A 457 24.24 -18.03 -25.09
N TRP A 458 25.01 -18.03 -24.01
CA TRP A 458 24.78 -17.19 -22.85
C TRP A 458 25.20 -15.75 -23.15
N LYS A 459 24.31 -14.79 -22.87
CA LYS A 459 24.46 -13.38 -23.19
C LYS A 459 24.21 -12.50 -21.97
N SER A 460 24.80 -11.31 -21.99
CA SER A 460 24.60 -10.28 -20.96
C SER A 460 23.33 -9.44 -21.22
N LEU A 461 22.94 -8.65 -20.21
CA LEU A 461 21.84 -7.69 -20.15
C LEU A 461 20.42 -8.27 -20.21
N ASN A 462 19.92 -8.61 -21.41
CA ASN A 462 18.49 -8.88 -21.62
C ASN A 462 18.11 -10.35 -21.43
N GLN A 463 19.10 -11.23 -21.27
CA GLN A 463 18.85 -12.67 -21.16
C GLN A 463 18.74 -13.08 -19.69
N ARG A 464 17.59 -13.66 -19.32
CA ARG A 464 17.36 -14.24 -18.01
C ARG A 464 17.83 -15.70 -18.00
N PHE A 465 18.37 -16.14 -16.87
CA PHE A 465 18.80 -17.52 -16.69
C PHE A 465 18.56 -18.01 -15.26
N ARG A 466 18.73 -19.31 -15.06
CA ARG A 466 18.77 -19.97 -13.75
C ARG A 466 20.02 -20.79 -13.62
N LEU A 467 20.50 -20.93 -12.39
CA LEU A 467 21.56 -21.87 -12.04
C LEU A 467 20.94 -23.03 -11.26
N ILE A 468 21.17 -24.25 -11.77
CA ILE A 468 20.72 -25.49 -11.14
C ILE A 468 21.94 -26.19 -10.59
N HIS A 469 21.99 -26.38 -9.28
CA HIS A 469 23.05 -27.15 -8.65
C HIS A 469 23.00 -28.61 -9.08
N ILE A 470 24.13 -29.33 -9.09
CA ILE A 470 24.18 -30.76 -9.45
C ILE A 470 23.22 -31.64 -8.63
N ARG A 471 22.86 -31.22 -7.40
CA ARG A 471 21.88 -31.89 -6.53
C ARG A 471 20.41 -31.59 -6.88
N GLY A 472 20.14 -30.83 -7.94
CA GLY A 472 18.79 -30.53 -8.44
C GLY A 472 18.07 -29.36 -7.77
N CYS A 473 18.74 -28.59 -6.90
CA CYS A 473 18.19 -27.35 -6.33
C CYS A 473 18.56 -26.13 -7.20
N HIS A 474 17.77 -25.07 -7.11
CA HIS A 474 18.00 -23.83 -7.86
C HIS A 474 18.63 -22.76 -6.97
N LEU A 475 19.58 -21.99 -7.50
CA LEU A 475 20.07 -20.79 -6.84
C LEU A 475 18.94 -19.74 -6.77
N ILE A 476 18.60 -19.30 -5.56
CA ILE A 476 17.54 -18.33 -5.31
C ILE A 476 17.99 -17.26 -4.31
N SER A 477 17.24 -16.16 -4.31
CA SER A 477 17.19 -15.24 -3.19
C SER A 477 15.74 -14.80 -2.94
N HIS A 478 15.45 -14.41 -1.71
CA HIS A 478 14.13 -14.06 -1.20
C HIS A 478 14.25 -13.07 -0.05
N ASN A 479 13.14 -12.47 0.39
CA ASN A 479 13.10 -11.34 1.32
C ASN A 479 13.50 -11.71 2.77
N ALA A 480 14.74 -12.18 2.98
CA ALA A 480 15.38 -12.50 4.25
C ALA A 480 16.76 -11.82 4.29
N TYR A 481 17.06 -11.11 5.37
CA TYR A 481 18.28 -10.32 5.51
C TYR A 481 19.03 -10.67 6.79
N TYR A 482 20.35 -10.66 6.73
CA TYR A 482 21.21 -10.84 7.89
C TYR A 482 21.25 -9.56 8.72
N ALA A 483 20.36 -9.40 9.69
CA ALA A 483 20.23 -8.17 10.46
C ALA A 483 21.34 -7.98 11.52
N PRO A 484 21.67 -6.72 11.89
CA PRO A 484 22.52 -6.39 13.03
C PRO A 484 22.00 -7.00 14.35
N PRO A 485 22.87 -7.33 15.34
CA PRO A 485 24.32 -7.06 15.39
C PRO A 485 25.19 -8.10 14.66
N ASN A 486 24.62 -9.23 14.22
CA ASN A 486 25.41 -10.36 13.70
C ASN A 486 25.57 -10.34 12.17
N GLY A 487 24.84 -9.48 11.45
CA GLY A 487 24.81 -9.39 9.99
C GLY A 487 24.84 -7.95 9.46
N ASP A 488 25.22 -7.82 8.19
CA ASP A 488 25.46 -6.52 7.52
C ASP A 488 24.24 -6.05 6.68
N ASN A 489 23.04 -6.53 7.00
CA ASN A 489 21.80 -6.33 6.27
C ASN A 489 21.79 -6.83 4.81
N HIS A 490 22.75 -7.66 4.41
CA HIS A 490 22.74 -8.30 3.08
C HIS A 490 21.62 -9.35 2.98
N GLN A 491 21.15 -9.61 1.76
CA GLN A 491 20.06 -10.56 1.54
C GLN A 491 20.60 -12.01 1.46
N GLU A 492 19.81 -12.97 1.94
CA GLU A 492 20.14 -14.39 1.93
C GLU A 492 20.12 -14.97 0.50
N VAL A 493 21.13 -15.80 0.18
CA VAL A 493 21.18 -16.62 -1.03
C VAL A 493 21.15 -18.08 -0.62
N THR A 494 20.27 -18.88 -1.23
CA THR A 494 20.10 -20.30 -0.90
C THR A 494 19.90 -21.14 -2.15
N CYS A 495 20.02 -22.46 -2.01
CA CYS A 495 19.70 -23.41 -3.07
C CYS A 495 18.40 -24.15 -2.71
N MET A 496 17.31 -23.85 -3.41
CA MET A 496 15.97 -24.38 -3.10
C MET A 496 15.54 -25.48 -4.07
N ALA A 497 15.13 -26.63 -3.53
CA ALA A 497 14.48 -27.69 -4.30
C ALA A 497 13.07 -27.25 -4.73
N GLY A 498 12.73 -27.39 -6.01
CA GLY A 498 11.41 -26.99 -6.52
C GLY A 498 11.16 -25.48 -6.53
N ALA A 499 12.21 -24.66 -6.66
CA ALA A 499 12.10 -23.21 -6.63
C ALA A 499 11.10 -22.65 -7.65
N ALA A 500 10.27 -21.71 -7.19
CA ALA A 500 9.30 -21.03 -8.04
C ALA A 500 9.98 -20.16 -9.10
N SER A 501 9.24 -19.90 -10.18
CA SER A 501 9.74 -19.19 -11.36
C SER A 501 10.15 -17.73 -11.10
N HIS A 502 9.66 -17.13 -10.01
CA HIS A 502 9.83 -15.71 -9.71
C HIS A 502 11.00 -15.39 -8.74
N VAL A 503 11.60 -16.41 -8.10
CA VAL A 503 12.72 -16.23 -7.13
C VAL A 503 14.06 -16.78 -7.63
N SER A 504 14.04 -17.54 -8.71
CA SER A 504 15.20 -18.20 -9.32
C SER A 504 15.81 -17.55 -10.57
N PRO A 505 15.19 -16.55 -11.24
CA PRO A 505 15.83 -15.86 -12.36
C PRO A 505 16.95 -14.90 -11.94
N TRP A 506 18.00 -14.89 -12.75
CA TRP A 506 19.19 -14.04 -12.66
C TRP A 506 19.49 -13.41 -14.03
N ILE A 507 20.23 -12.31 -14.02
CA ILE A 507 20.68 -11.56 -15.21
C ILE A 507 22.16 -11.25 -15.04
N VAL A 508 22.94 -11.30 -16.13
CA VAL A 508 24.32 -10.80 -16.14
C VAL A 508 24.29 -9.33 -16.54
N GLU A 509 24.67 -8.43 -15.64
CA GLU A 509 24.62 -6.98 -15.90
C GLU A 509 25.88 -6.47 -16.61
N SER A 510 27.03 -7.07 -16.32
CA SER A 510 28.30 -6.75 -16.98
C SER A 510 29.11 -8.02 -17.21
N SER A 511 29.82 -8.07 -18.33
CA SER A 511 30.73 -9.15 -18.71
C SER A 511 31.94 -8.60 -19.46
N TYR A 512 33.11 -9.10 -19.08
CA TYR A 512 34.40 -8.78 -19.67
C TYR A 512 35.23 -10.05 -19.90
N HIS A 513 35.90 -10.12 -21.04
CA HIS A 513 36.80 -11.18 -21.46
C HIS A 513 37.86 -10.60 -22.40
N GLU A 514 39.13 -10.90 -22.15
CA GLU A 514 40.30 -10.37 -22.89
C GLU A 514 40.19 -10.59 -24.42
N HIS A 515 39.91 -11.82 -24.88
CA HIS A 515 39.77 -12.14 -26.30
C HIS A 515 38.52 -11.56 -27.00
N LEU A 516 37.67 -10.81 -26.29
CA LEU A 516 36.44 -10.22 -26.84
C LEU A 516 36.49 -8.67 -26.82
N GLU A 517 37.64 -8.06 -26.54
CA GLU A 517 37.78 -6.60 -26.49
C GLU A 517 37.47 -5.90 -27.81
N ASP A 518 37.84 -6.50 -28.95
CA ASP A 518 37.60 -5.94 -30.29
C ASP A 518 36.14 -6.08 -30.76
N MET A 519 35.29 -6.78 -30.01
CA MET A 519 33.91 -7.06 -30.39
C MET A 519 32.97 -5.92 -29.96
N PRO A 520 31.87 -5.67 -30.71
CA PRO A 520 30.93 -4.61 -30.36
C PRO A 520 30.27 -4.89 -29.01
N THR A 521 30.39 -3.93 -28.10
CA THR A 521 29.75 -3.93 -26.79
C THR A 521 28.27 -3.57 -26.88
N ILE A 522 27.48 -4.01 -25.91
CA ILE A 522 26.06 -3.72 -25.76
C ILE A 522 25.79 -2.93 -24.48
N SER A 523 24.77 -2.07 -24.54
CA SER A 523 24.25 -1.33 -23.40
C SER A 523 22.73 -1.47 -23.34
N TYR A 524 22.12 -1.08 -22.22
CA TYR A 524 20.67 -0.98 -22.13
C TYR A 524 20.15 0.09 -23.10
N GLY A 525 19.11 -0.25 -23.86
CA GLY A 525 18.42 0.69 -24.73
C GLY A 525 17.38 1.53 -23.99
N MET A 526 16.66 2.37 -24.74
CA MET A 526 15.54 3.13 -24.19
C MET A 526 14.37 2.20 -23.84
N ILE A 527 13.93 2.27 -22.58
CA ILE A 527 12.78 1.50 -22.12
C ILE A 527 11.45 2.17 -22.55
N SER A 528 10.53 1.37 -23.06
CA SER A 528 9.18 1.82 -23.42
C SER A 528 8.37 2.26 -22.19
N ASN A 529 7.55 3.31 -22.33
CA ASN A 529 6.67 3.81 -21.27
C ASN A 529 5.73 2.73 -20.70
N LYS A 530 5.31 1.75 -21.53
CA LYS A 530 4.51 0.61 -21.04
C LYS A 530 5.27 -0.24 -20.03
N LYS A 531 6.55 -0.53 -20.30
CA LYS A 531 7.41 -1.30 -19.39
C LYS A 531 7.71 -0.50 -18.12
N LYS A 532 8.03 0.80 -18.25
CA LYS A 532 8.17 1.72 -17.09
C LYS A 532 6.93 1.68 -16.20
N PHE A 533 5.76 1.85 -16.81
CA PHE A 533 4.47 1.84 -16.11
C PHE A 533 4.22 0.52 -15.37
N GLN A 534 4.40 -0.63 -16.03
CA GLN A 534 4.19 -1.95 -15.43
C GLN A 534 5.12 -2.21 -14.24
N GLU A 535 6.40 -1.86 -14.39
CA GLU A 535 7.39 -2.02 -13.34
C GLU A 535 7.06 -1.14 -12.12
N VAL A 536 6.81 0.15 -12.35
CA VAL A 536 6.46 1.09 -11.28
C VAL A 536 5.19 0.65 -10.56
N HIS A 537 4.15 0.20 -11.26
CA HIS A 537 2.92 -0.29 -10.62
C HIS A 537 3.15 -1.55 -9.79
N LYS A 538 4.00 -2.47 -10.25
CA LYS A 538 4.39 -3.67 -9.50
C LYS A 538 5.12 -3.29 -8.21
N LEU A 539 5.98 -2.27 -8.24
CA LEU A 539 6.70 -1.76 -7.08
C LEU A 539 5.78 -0.98 -6.13
N MET A 540 4.88 -0.13 -6.64
CA MET A 540 3.86 0.58 -5.84
C MET A 540 2.93 -0.38 -5.09
N ALA A 541 2.51 -1.48 -5.74
CA ALA A 541 1.69 -2.50 -5.10
C ALA A 541 2.43 -3.23 -3.96
N LYS A 542 3.77 -3.28 -4.01
CA LYS A 542 4.64 -3.90 -3.00
C LYS A 542 5.43 -2.87 -2.17
N TYR A 543 5.03 -1.60 -2.21
CA TYR A 543 5.76 -0.47 -1.63
C TYR A 543 6.35 -0.73 -0.23
N PRO A 544 5.59 -1.18 0.80
CA PRO A 544 6.13 -1.37 2.15
C PRO A 544 7.17 -2.49 2.26
N ASN A 545 7.18 -3.44 1.32
CA ASN A 545 8.13 -4.54 1.32
C ASN A 545 9.42 -4.20 0.58
N VAL A 546 9.37 -3.20 -0.31
CA VAL A 546 10.46 -2.83 -1.20
C VAL A 546 11.18 -1.56 -0.74
N VAL A 547 10.42 -0.51 -0.42
CA VAL A 547 10.98 0.79 -0.01
C VAL A 547 11.17 0.80 1.50
N PHE A 548 12.42 0.93 1.94
CA PHE A 548 12.77 0.94 3.36
C PHE A 548 13.31 2.31 3.79
N ASP A 549 12.53 3.12 4.50
CA ASP A 549 12.97 4.44 4.97
C ASP A 549 13.67 4.32 6.33
N ARG A 550 15.01 4.32 6.33
CA ARG A 550 15.85 4.18 7.53
C ARG A 550 15.53 5.19 8.64
N LEU A 551 15.07 6.38 8.27
CA LEU A 551 14.68 7.43 9.21
C LEU A 551 13.39 7.12 9.96
N LYS A 552 12.51 6.27 9.42
CA LYS A 552 11.24 5.88 10.08
C LYS A 552 11.38 4.62 10.94
N THR A 553 12.21 3.66 10.53
CA THR A 553 12.31 2.34 11.17
C THR A 553 13.34 2.27 12.29
N GLY A 554 14.36 3.13 12.28
CA GLY A 554 15.48 3.07 13.21
C GLY A 554 16.38 1.84 12.96
N SER A 555 17.69 2.00 13.15
CA SER A 555 18.74 1.03 12.81
C SER A 555 18.72 -0.33 13.57
N GLN A 556 17.72 -0.64 14.42
CA GLN A 556 17.77 -1.81 15.32
C GLN A 556 16.64 -2.83 15.20
N ASN A 557 15.60 -2.58 14.38
CA ASN A 557 14.49 -3.55 14.20
C ASN A 557 14.51 -4.19 12.80
N ASP A 558 15.70 -4.42 12.24
CA ASP A 558 15.90 -4.81 10.84
C ASP A 558 15.65 -6.31 10.56
N GLY A 559 15.44 -7.14 11.59
CA GLY A 559 15.38 -8.61 11.47
C GLY A 559 14.00 -9.23 11.25
N VAL A 560 12.93 -8.46 11.42
CA VAL A 560 11.60 -8.87 11.00
C VAL A 560 11.17 -7.72 10.12
N ALA A 561 10.66 -7.98 8.91
CA ALA A 561 9.74 -7.02 8.29
C ALA A 561 8.90 -6.45 9.44
N ASN A 562 8.72 -5.15 9.55
CA ASN A 562 7.89 -4.61 10.61
C ASN A 562 6.46 -4.43 10.03
N PRO A 563 5.70 -5.50 9.67
CA PRO A 563 4.29 -5.34 9.37
C PRO A 563 3.52 -4.99 10.65
N LYS A 564 4.14 -5.03 11.83
CA LYS A 564 3.52 -4.68 13.12
C LYS A 564 3.15 -3.19 13.27
N ILE A 565 3.58 -2.30 12.37
CA ILE A 565 3.12 -0.90 12.36
C ILE A 565 1.75 -0.73 11.65
N TYR A 566 1.32 -1.71 10.85
CA TYR A 566 -0.06 -1.79 10.39
C TYR A 566 -0.79 -2.80 11.26
N LYS A 567 -1.30 -2.38 12.43
CA LYS A 567 -2.43 -3.11 13.01
C LYS A 567 -3.46 -3.23 11.87
N GLU A 568 -3.84 -4.46 11.52
CA GLU A 568 -4.97 -4.73 10.62
C GLU A 568 -6.25 -4.23 11.31
N ASP A 569 -6.39 -2.92 11.42
CA ASP A 569 -7.61 -2.32 11.91
C ASP A 569 -8.66 -2.54 10.84
N ASN A 570 -9.71 -3.27 11.20
CA ASN A 570 -10.81 -3.56 10.32
C ASN A 570 -11.49 -2.25 9.89
N ALA A 571 -11.68 -2.03 8.58
CA ALA A 571 -12.41 -0.86 8.08
C ALA A 571 -13.81 -0.70 8.71
N HIS A 572 -14.46 -1.82 9.06
CA HIS A 572 -15.71 -1.80 9.83
C HIS A 572 -15.56 -1.21 11.24
N LYS A 573 -14.43 -1.44 11.90
CA LYS A 573 -14.14 -0.85 13.22
C LYS A 573 -14.18 0.67 13.13
N TRP A 574 -13.56 1.24 12.10
CA TRP A 574 -13.56 2.70 11.87
C TRP A 574 -14.95 3.27 11.59
N PHE A 575 -15.84 2.47 10.98
CA PHE A 575 -17.20 2.90 10.67
C PHE A 575 -18.17 2.79 11.85
N PHE A 576 -18.10 1.69 12.61
CA PHE A 576 -19.06 1.38 13.67
C PHE A 576 -18.64 1.88 15.06
N GLN A 577 -17.33 1.91 15.35
CA GLN A 577 -16.82 2.33 16.64
C GLN A 577 -16.30 3.77 16.59
N ARG A 578 -16.10 4.38 17.76
CA ARG A 578 -15.44 5.68 17.90
C ARG A 578 -13.93 5.53 17.80
N ALA A 579 -13.48 5.17 16.60
CA ALA A 579 -12.06 5.08 16.29
C ALA A 579 -11.45 6.48 16.20
N SER A 580 -10.17 6.58 16.57
CA SER A 580 -9.37 7.79 16.39
C SER A 580 -8.18 7.47 15.49
N TYR A 581 -7.75 8.46 14.70
CA TYR A 581 -6.48 8.41 13.99
C TYR A 581 -5.66 9.64 14.33
N ARG A 582 -4.49 9.42 14.94
CA ARG A 582 -3.62 10.49 15.39
C ARG A 582 -2.85 11.09 14.22
N ILE A 583 -3.00 12.40 14.01
CA ILE A 583 -2.22 13.16 13.03
C ILE A 583 -1.00 13.78 13.70
N TRP A 584 -1.19 14.34 14.90
CA TRP A 584 -0.14 14.96 15.69
C TRP A 584 -0.48 14.91 17.18
N SER A 585 0.54 14.81 18.03
CA SER A 585 0.46 14.98 19.49
C SER A 585 1.77 15.53 20.06
N GLU A 586 1.67 16.42 21.05
CA GLU A 586 2.71 16.86 21.97
C GLU A 586 2.50 16.24 23.36
N LEU A 587 3.57 16.11 24.15
CA LEU A 587 3.51 15.62 25.53
C LEU A 587 2.79 16.61 26.45
N ALA A 588 2.87 17.91 26.14
CA ALA A 588 2.16 18.99 26.83
C ALA A 588 0.63 18.94 26.69
N GLY A 589 0.08 17.93 26.00
CA GLY A 589 -1.35 17.67 25.91
C GLY A 589 -2.03 18.22 24.65
N TYR A 590 -1.33 18.97 23.81
CA TYR A 590 -1.86 19.39 22.51
C TYR A 590 -1.87 18.22 21.53
N SER A 591 -3.01 17.98 20.89
CA SER A 591 -3.10 16.93 19.88
C SER A 591 -4.12 17.23 18.81
N THR A 592 -3.89 16.67 17.62
CA THR A 592 -4.88 16.64 16.55
C THR A 592 -5.17 15.20 16.16
N HIS A 593 -6.45 14.85 16.24
CA HIS A 593 -6.96 13.53 15.91
C HIS A 593 -8.07 13.64 14.87
N LEU A 594 -8.07 12.72 13.90
CA LEU A 594 -9.22 12.49 13.05
C LEU A 594 -10.20 11.62 13.82
N ILE A 595 -11.34 12.24 14.18
CA ILE A 595 -12.44 11.61 14.90
C ILE A 595 -13.73 12.01 14.17
N LEU A 596 -14.64 11.06 14.01
CA LEU A 596 -15.96 11.33 13.42
C LEU A 596 -16.89 12.01 14.43
N ASN A 597 -17.74 12.91 13.97
CA ASN A 597 -18.77 13.50 14.82
C ASN A 597 -19.75 12.40 15.24
N PRO A 598 -19.90 12.12 16.55
CA PRO A 598 -20.70 11.00 17.01
C PRO A 598 -22.19 11.15 16.72
N ILE A 599 -22.70 12.38 16.55
CA ILE A 599 -24.10 12.62 16.18
C ILE A 599 -24.31 12.25 14.72
N VAL A 600 -23.42 12.70 13.84
CA VAL A 600 -23.47 12.38 12.41
C VAL A 600 -23.32 10.87 12.21
N GLN A 601 -22.31 10.26 12.83
CA GLN A 601 -22.08 8.82 12.76
C GLN A 601 -23.30 8.01 13.20
N ARG A 602 -23.89 8.34 14.37
CA ARG A 602 -25.09 7.66 14.88
C ARG A 602 -26.30 7.89 13.98
N LEU A 603 -26.44 9.09 13.43
CA LEU A 603 -27.52 9.40 12.50
C LEU A 603 -27.44 8.50 11.27
N ILE A 604 -26.25 8.39 10.65
CA ILE A 604 -26.01 7.51 9.50
C ILE A 604 -26.32 6.05 9.84
N LEU A 605 -25.73 5.53 10.92
CA LEU A 605 -25.92 4.14 11.35
C LEU A 605 -27.38 3.84 11.67
N SER A 606 -28.08 4.78 12.31
CA SER A 606 -29.51 4.63 12.57
C SER A 606 -30.32 4.59 11.28
N SER A 607 -30.08 5.50 10.33
CA SER A 607 -30.77 5.51 9.03
C SER A 607 -30.52 4.21 8.26
N MET A 608 -29.29 3.68 8.29
CA MET A 608 -28.97 2.39 7.69
C MET A 608 -29.73 1.22 8.34
N LEU A 609 -29.70 1.14 9.67
CA LEU A 609 -30.37 0.07 10.42
C LEU A 609 -31.89 0.11 10.25
N PHE A 610 -32.50 1.30 10.35
CA PHE A 610 -33.92 1.48 10.14
C PHE A 610 -34.33 1.11 8.72
N TYR A 611 -33.58 1.54 7.70
CA TYR A 611 -33.89 1.19 6.32
C TYR A 611 -33.74 -0.32 6.05
N PHE A 612 -32.73 -0.97 6.64
CA PHE A 612 -32.57 -2.42 6.52
C PHE A 612 -33.72 -3.18 7.20
N GLY A 613 -34.09 -2.80 8.43
CA GLY A 613 -35.24 -3.38 9.13
C GLY A 613 -36.55 -3.12 8.38
N PHE A 614 -36.68 -1.95 7.76
CA PHE A 614 -37.80 -1.58 6.91
C PHE A 614 -37.92 -2.49 5.67
N LEU A 615 -36.81 -2.77 4.97
CA LEU A 615 -36.79 -3.72 3.86
C LEU A 615 -37.19 -5.14 4.30
N GLY A 616 -36.69 -5.59 5.46
CA GLY A 616 -37.05 -6.88 6.03
C GLY A 616 -38.54 -6.99 6.35
N LEU A 617 -39.12 -5.95 6.95
CA LEU A 617 -40.55 -5.88 7.22
C LEU A 617 -41.37 -5.90 5.92
N ASN A 618 -41.00 -5.10 4.93
CA ASN A 618 -41.67 -5.08 3.62
C ASN A 618 -41.64 -6.45 2.94
N ALA A 619 -40.48 -7.12 2.94
CA ALA A 619 -40.34 -8.45 2.37
C ALA A 619 -41.25 -9.47 3.10
N PHE A 620 -41.30 -9.39 4.43
CA PHE A 620 -42.16 -10.24 5.24
C PHE A 620 -43.66 -9.99 4.96
N LEU A 621 -44.08 -8.72 4.91
CA LEU A 621 -45.47 -8.35 4.62
C LEU A 621 -45.89 -8.76 3.21
N ALA A 622 -45.01 -8.57 2.22
CA ALA A 622 -45.23 -9.01 0.85
C ALA A 622 -45.37 -10.54 0.76
N GLN A 623 -44.49 -11.28 1.44
CA GLN A 623 -44.55 -12.75 1.47
C GLN A 623 -45.81 -13.27 2.17
N ARG A 624 -46.30 -12.57 3.19
CA ARG A 624 -47.53 -12.91 3.92
C ARG A 624 -48.80 -12.32 3.33
N GLN A 625 -48.70 -11.52 2.27
CA GLN A 625 -49.81 -10.79 1.63
C GLN A 625 -50.64 -9.95 2.62
N ILE A 626 -50.03 -9.50 3.71
CA ILE A 626 -50.70 -8.71 4.75
C ILE A 626 -50.73 -7.25 4.28
N LYS A 627 -51.93 -6.74 3.99
CA LYS A 627 -52.16 -5.31 3.77
C LYS A 627 -52.28 -4.62 5.14
N LEU A 628 -51.33 -3.75 5.47
CA LEU A 628 -51.41 -2.94 6.69
C LEU A 628 -52.65 -2.04 6.66
N SER A 629 -53.22 -1.78 7.83
CA SER A 629 -54.32 -0.84 8.00
C SER A 629 -53.91 0.58 7.62
N SER A 630 -54.88 1.42 7.25
CA SER A 630 -54.65 2.81 6.82
C SER A 630 -53.98 3.69 7.89
N TYR A 631 -54.05 3.31 9.18
CA TYR A 631 -53.34 4.00 10.26
C TYR A 631 -51.88 3.52 10.43
N LEU A 632 -51.57 2.27 10.06
CA LEU A 632 -50.22 1.73 10.00
C LEU A 632 -49.54 1.95 8.66
N MET A 633 -50.21 2.54 7.67
CA MET A 633 -49.63 2.90 6.36
C MET A 633 -48.31 3.68 6.45
N TRP A 634 -48.00 4.32 7.58
CA TRP A 634 -46.70 4.94 7.84
C TRP A 634 -45.53 3.94 7.83
N LEU A 635 -45.78 2.66 8.17
CA LEU A 635 -44.86 1.52 8.11
C LEU A 635 -44.75 0.90 6.71
N HIS A 636 -45.50 1.36 5.71
CA HIS A 636 -45.33 0.98 4.31
C HIS A 636 -44.55 2.08 3.59
N SER A 637 -43.29 2.31 3.96
CA SER A 637 -42.40 3.33 3.35
C SER A 637 -43.00 4.73 3.32
N ILE A 638 -43.64 5.13 4.43
CA ILE A 638 -44.41 6.38 4.60
C ILE A 638 -45.69 6.28 3.76
N GLY A 639 -46.88 6.53 4.32
CA GLY A 639 -48.17 6.29 3.62
C GLY A 639 -48.45 7.16 2.38
N MET A 640 -47.42 7.71 1.74
CA MET A 640 -47.38 8.49 0.51
C MET A 640 -47.78 7.66 -0.70
N ASP A 641 -48.18 8.37 -1.75
CA ASP A 641 -48.48 7.78 -3.05
C ASP A 641 -47.27 6.98 -3.58
N THR A 642 -47.54 5.93 -4.36
CA THR A 642 -46.54 5.02 -4.93
C THR A 642 -45.38 5.75 -5.62
N LEU A 643 -45.67 6.85 -6.31
CA LEU A 643 -44.70 7.71 -6.98
C LEU A 643 -43.72 8.39 -6.02
N THR A 644 -44.22 8.89 -4.89
CA THR A 644 -43.40 9.59 -3.90
C THR A 644 -42.48 8.61 -3.17
N ASN A 645 -42.96 7.40 -2.91
CA ASN A 645 -42.17 6.34 -2.33
C ASN A 645 -41.02 5.90 -3.26
N ASP A 646 -41.29 5.70 -4.56
CA ASP A 646 -40.25 5.35 -5.55
C ASP A 646 -39.15 6.43 -5.63
N PHE A 647 -39.55 7.72 -5.60
CA PHE A 647 -38.61 8.84 -5.59
C PHE A 647 -37.58 8.77 -4.45
N TYR A 648 -38.05 8.63 -3.20
CA TYR A 648 -37.15 8.55 -2.05
C TYR A 648 -36.34 7.25 -2.05
N THR A 649 -36.97 6.13 -2.42
CA THR A 649 -36.31 4.82 -2.47
C THR A 649 -35.10 4.83 -3.40
N ARG A 650 -35.20 5.43 -4.60
CA ARG A 650 -34.07 5.53 -5.54
C ARG A 650 -32.86 6.26 -4.93
N SER A 651 -33.11 7.37 -4.25
CA SER A 651 -32.05 8.15 -3.61
C SER A 651 -31.45 7.44 -2.39
N ILE A 652 -32.29 6.81 -1.56
CA ILE A 652 -31.86 6.03 -0.40
C ILE A 652 -30.99 4.85 -0.84
N VAL A 653 -31.42 4.07 -1.84
CA VAL A 653 -30.64 2.94 -2.38
C VAL A 653 -29.29 3.40 -2.91
N PHE A 654 -29.24 4.52 -3.64
CA PHE A 654 -27.99 5.09 -4.14
C PHE A 654 -27.02 5.43 -3.00
N PHE A 655 -27.43 6.24 -2.03
CA PHE A 655 -26.54 6.65 -0.93
C PHE A 655 -26.19 5.49 0.01
N TYR A 656 -27.13 4.59 0.28
CA TYR A 656 -26.91 3.39 1.10
C TYR A 656 -25.88 2.47 0.45
N SER A 657 -26.08 2.10 -0.82
CA SER A 657 -25.16 1.23 -1.55
C SER A 657 -23.78 1.87 -1.69
N ALA A 658 -23.70 3.17 -2.02
CA ALA A 658 -22.43 3.89 -2.09
C ALA A 658 -21.67 3.86 -0.76
N SER A 659 -22.35 4.12 0.37
CA SER A 659 -21.72 4.06 1.69
C SER A 659 -21.26 2.63 2.04
N VAL A 660 -22.07 1.61 1.77
CA VAL A 660 -21.71 0.20 2.04
C VAL A 660 -20.52 -0.25 1.18
N ILE A 661 -20.49 0.13 -0.10
CA ILE A 661 -19.39 -0.15 -1.02
C ILE A 661 -18.09 0.47 -0.49
N HIS A 662 -18.12 1.74 -0.07
CA HIS A 662 -16.93 2.40 0.45
C HIS A 662 -16.38 1.74 1.71
N VAL A 663 -17.21 1.17 2.58
CA VAL A 663 -16.71 0.44 3.77
C VAL A 663 -16.19 -0.94 3.40
N ASN A 664 -16.93 -1.72 2.60
CA ASN A 664 -16.61 -3.13 2.34
C ASN A 664 -15.46 -3.29 1.35
N CYS A 665 -15.42 -2.47 0.29
CA CYS A 665 -14.42 -2.60 -0.76
C CYS A 665 -13.04 -2.06 -0.35
N LEU A 666 -12.91 -1.32 0.76
CA LEU A 666 -11.60 -0.95 1.31
C LEU A 666 -10.71 -2.17 1.61
N ARG A 667 -11.34 -3.32 1.94
CA ARG A 667 -10.64 -4.59 2.19
C ARG A 667 -10.06 -5.25 0.95
N LEU A 668 -10.54 -4.86 -0.24
CA LEU A 668 -10.06 -5.39 -1.52
C LEU A 668 -8.78 -4.69 -1.98
N LEU A 669 -8.44 -3.54 -1.38
CA LEU A 669 -7.24 -2.78 -1.70
C LEU A 669 -6.04 -3.28 -0.89
N PRO A 670 -4.81 -3.09 -1.38
CA PRO A 670 -3.61 -3.43 -0.62
C PRO A 670 -3.59 -2.72 0.75
N PRO A 671 -3.21 -3.42 1.84
CA PRO A 671 -3.39 -2.93 3.20
C PRO A 671 -2.60 -1.65 3.52
N HIS A 672 -1.48 -1.39 2.83
CA HIS A 672 -0.70 -0.15 3.02
C HIS A 672 -1.33 1.09 2.37
N VAL A 673 -2.28 0.90 1.45
CA VAL A 673 -2.98 1.98 0.76
C VAL A 673 -4.18 2.46 1.57
N ALA A 674 -4.89 1.55 2.23
CA ALA A 674 -6.03 1.89 3.06
C ALA A 674 -5.59 2.42 4.44
N ALA A 675 -6.18 3.54 4.85
CA ALA A 675 -6.00 4.15 6.15
C ALA A 675 -7.37 4.62 6.70
N MET A 676 -7.44 4.90 7.99
CA MET A 676 -8.67 5.34 8.65
C MET A 676 -9.35 6.56 7.97
N PRO A 677 -8.62 7.59 7.47
CA PRO A 677 -9.25 8.70 6.74
C PRO A 677 -9.99 8.30 5.44
N ASP A 678 -9.72 7.13 4.86
CA ASP A 678 -10.44 6.67 3.66
C ASP A 678 -11.92 6.34 3.95
N ILE A 679 -12.31 6.23 5.23
CA ILE A 679 -13.72 6.05 5.63
C ILE A 679 -14.57 7.29 5.35
N LEU A 680 -13.95 8.47 5.17
CA LEU A 680 -14.65 9.73 4.97
C LEU A 680 -15.51 9.72 3.70
N GLY A 681 -15.16 8.91 2.69
CA GLY A 681 -16.02 8.68 1.52
C GLY A 681 -17.36 8.05 1.91
N ALA A 682 -17.35 7.03 2.78
CA ALA A 682 -18.57 6.43 3.31
C ALA A 682 -19.40 7.43 4.13
N ILE A 683 -18.74 8.26 4.95
CA ILE A 683 -19.41 9.30 5.73
C ILE A 683 -20.07 10.35 4.83
N TYR A 684 -19.42 10.76 3.74
CA TYR A 684 -20.00 11.69 2.76
C TYR A 684 -21.31 11.16 2.15
N TYR A 685 -21.33 9.92 1.64
CA TYR A 685 -22.55 9.31 1.12
C TYR A 685 -23.57 9.03 2.23
N GLY A 686 -23.11 8.65 3.41
CA GLY A 686 -23.95 8.43 4.60
C GLY A 686 -24.69 9.69 5.05
N ILE A 687 -24.07 10.88 5.00
CA ILE A 687 -24.73 12.15 5.29
C ILE A 687 -25.87 12.42 4.30
N GLY A 688 -25.65 12.11 3.02
CA GLY A 688 -26.70 12.13 1.99
C GLY A 688 -27.85 11.20 2.34
N LEU A 689 -27.56 9.93 2.66
CA LEU A 689 -28.54 8.93 3.11
C LEU A 689 -29.38 9.43 4.29
N ALA A 690 -28.72 9.89 5.35
CA ALA A 690 -29.37 10.38 6.56
C ALA A 690 -30.31 11.55 6.27
N SER A 691 -29.88 12.49 5.42
CA SER A 691 -30.66 13.67 5.07
C SER A 691 -31.90 13.32 4.24
N VAL A 692 -31.76 12.43 3.25
CA VAL A 692 -32.89 11.92 2.45
C VAL A 692 -33.84 11.11 3.31
N PHE A 693 -33.33 10.24 4.17
CA PHE A 693 -34.14 9.41 5.06
C PHE A 693 -34.98 10.27 6.03
N LEU A 694 -34.36 11.27 6.66
CA LEU A 694 -35.07 12.22 7.53
C LEU A 694 -36.11 13.03 6.77
N GLU A 695 -35.81 13.47 5.55
CA GLU A 695 -36.78 14.16 4.71
C GLU A 695 -37.99 13.26 4.42
N ALA A 696 -37.75 12.00 4.04
CA ALA A 696 -38.78 11.03 3.75
C ALA A 696 -39.70 10.80 4.97
N CYS A 697 -39.11 10.61 6.17
CA CYS A 697 -39.86 10.43 7.41
C CYS A 697 -40.66 11.68 7.83
N THR A 698 -40.15 12.88 7.55
CA THR A 698 -40.76 14.14 8.02
C THR A 698 -41.67 14.81 6.99
N ASN A 699 -41.81 14.25 5.78
CA ASN A 699 -42.52 14.88 4.67
C ASN A 699 -44.01 15.16 4.96
N ARG A 700 -44.63 14.37 5.85
CA ARG A 700 -46.04 14.53 6.26
C ARG A 700 -46.25 15.41 7.49
N LEU A 701 -45.18 15.77 8.18
CA LEU A 701 -45.28 16.64 9.35
C LEU A 701 -45.52 18.08 8.91
N SER A 702 -46.07 18.89 9.81
CA SER A 702 -46.22 20.33 9.53
C SER A 702 -44.85 20.95 9.20
N PRO A 703 -44.78 21.95 8.29
CA PRO A 703 -43.50 22.55 7.90
C PRO A 703 -42.70 23.10 9.07
N ILE A 704 -43.38 23.57 10.12
CA ILE A 704 -42.78 24.07 11.36
C ILE A 704 -42.12 22.92 12.11
N LEU A 705 -42.86 21.85 12.40
CA LEU A 705 -42.32 20.70 13.14
C LEU A 705 -41.16 20.03 12.40
N ARG A 706 -41.29 19.88 11.07
CA ARG A 706 -40.22 19.37 10.21
C ARG A 706 -38.95 20.20 10.32
N ARG A 707 -39.04 21.53 10.21
CA ARG A 707 -37.89 22.43 10.35
C ARG A 707 -37.30 22.36 11.76
N SER A 708 -38.13 22.31 12.80
CA SER A 708 -37.67 22.17 14.18
C SER A 708 -36.87 20.89 14.41
N ILE A 709 -37.29 19.74 13.86
CA ILE A 709 -36.55 18.48 13.96
C ILE A 709 -35.18 18.59 13.25
N LEU A 710 -35.17 19.10 12.01
CA LEU A 710 -33.94 19.23 11.22
C LEU A 710 -32.94 20.19 11.88
N TYR A 711 -33.40 21.34 12.36
CA TYR A 711 -32.56 22.32 13.04
C TYR A 711 -32.13 21.85 14.45
N GLY A 712 -32.98 21.10 15.16
CA GLY A 712 -32.62 20.49 16.43
C GLY A 712 -31.48 19.46 16.29
N LEU A 713 -31.56 18.59 15.29
CA LEU A 713 -30.47 17.65 14.96
C LEU A 713 -29.19 18.37 14.54
N LEU A 714 -29.31 19.42 13.74
CA LEU A 714 -28.18 20.25 13.35
C LEU A 714 -27.53 20.93 14.57
N LEU A 715 -28.33 21.48 15.49
CA LEU A 715 -27.84 22.10 16.72
C LEU A 715 -27.07 21.10 17.60
N LEU A 716 -27.58 19.87 17.74
CA LEU A 716 -26.86 18.81 18.45
C LEU A 716 -25.51 18.48 17.79
N SER A 717 -25.48 18.43 16.46
CA SER A 717 -24.25 18.23 15.69
C SER A 717 -23.25 19.37 15.93
N ILE A 718 -23.71 20.63 15.91
CA ILE A 718 -22.90 21.82 16.19
C ILE A 718 -22.33 21.81 17.61
N ILE A 719 -23.16 21.49 18.62
CA ILE A 719 -22.71 21.40 20.02
C ILE A 719 -21.61 20.33 20.15
N LYS A 720 -21.78 19.17 19.51
CA LYS A 720 -20.76 18.11 19.56
C LYS A 720 -19.52 18.44 18.74
N PHE A 721 -19.66 19.10 17.60
CA PHE A 721 -18.54 19.64 16.84
C PHE A 721 -17.73 20.63 17.67
N SER A 722 -18.40 21.57 18.36
CA SER A 722 -17.75 22.56 19.23
C SER A 722 -16.97 21.89 20.36
N LYS A 723 -17.56 20.88 21.01
CA LYS A 723 -16.88 20.12 22.08
C LYS A 723 -15.64 19.37 21.58
N LEU A 724 -15.67 18.83 20.36
CA LEU A 724 -14.54 18.11 19.75
C LEU A 724 -13.62 19.00 18.91
N SER A 725 -13.90 20.31 18.82
CA SER A 725 -13.17 21.23 17.96
C SER A 725 -11.70 21.37 18.36
N HIS A 726 -11.39 21.27 19.65
CA HIS A 726 -10.01 21.28 20.15
C HIS A 726 -9.17 20.13 19.56
N LEU A 727 -9.74 18.93 19.36
CA LEU A 727 -9.04 17.80 18.70
C LEU A 727 -8.94 17.95 17.18
N THR A 728 -9.79 18.79 16.59
CA THR A 728 -9.75 19.12 15.15
C THR A 728 -8.73 20.21 14.85
N TYR A 729 -8.66 21.25 15.70
CA TYR A 729 -7.82 22.43 15.49
C TYR A 729 -6.49 22.40 16.27
N GLY A 730 -6.40 21.60 17.33
CA GLY A 730 -5.23 21.50 18.21
C GLY A 730 -5.03 22.71 19.13
N GLU A 731 -6.13 23.33 19.59
CA GLU A 731 -6.07 24.64 20.28
C GLU A 731 -5.89 24.56 21.79
N GLU A 732 -6.47 23.54 22.43
CA GLU A 732 -6.50 23.42 23.88
C GLU A 732 -5.72 22.18 24.30
N LYS A 733 -5.09 22.27 25.47
CA LYS A 733 -4.46 21.12 26.11
C LYS A 733 -5.56 20.16 26.55
N TRP A 734 -5.32 18.88 26.32
CA TRP A 734 -6.20 17.84 26.79
C TRP A 734 -5.56 17.11 27.96
N HIS A 735 -6.35 16.85 29.00
CA HIS A 735 -5.89 16.11 30.16
C HIS A 735 -6.38 14.66 30.15
N ARG A 736 -5.75 13.83 30.97
CA ARG A 736 -6.04 12.40 31.07
C ARG A 736 -7.51 12.11 31.40
N SER A 737 -8.09 12.79 32.38
CA SER A 737 -9.50 12.63 32.75
C SER A 737 -10.44 13.01 31.60
N ASP A 738 -10.16 14.13 30.93
CA ASP A 738 -10.96 14.62 29.81
C ASP A 738 -10.96 13.61 28.64
N CYS A 739 -9.84 12.91 28.45
CA CYS A 739 -9.72 11.83 27.49
C CYS A 739 -10.54 10.59 27.85
N MET A 740 -10.48 10.17 29.12
CA MET A 740 -11.27 9.04 29.62
C MET A 740 -12.78 9.34 29.51
N ASP A 741 -13.20 10.55 29.83
CA ASP A 741 -14.59 11.01 29.77
C ASP A 741 -15.13 11.09 28.34
N ALA A 742 -14.27 11.35 27.35
CA ALA A 742 -14.68 11.42 25.96
C ALA A 742 -15.10 10.05 25.38
N GLY A 743 -14.62 8.94 25.96
CA GLY A 743 -14.95 7.58 25.55
C GLY A 743 -14.58 7.29 24.08
N ILE A 744 -13.36 7.69 23.70
CA ILE A 744 -12.78 7.51 22.35
C ILE A 744 -11.67 6.47 22.46
N ASP A 745 -11.44 5.68 21.40
CA ASP A 745 -10.33 4.72 21.32
C ASP A 745 -8.98 5.47 21.18
N ILE A 746 -8.53 6.09 22.28
CA ILE A 746 -7.28 6.84 22.43
C ILE A 746 -6.57 6.34 23.70
N ASP A 747 -5.24 6.21 23.62
CA ASP A 747 -4.38 5.91 24.76
C ASP A 747 -4.25 7.15 25.67
N CYS A 748 -5.19 7.30 26.61
CA CYS A 748 -5.30 8.49 27.46
C CYS A 748 -4.13 8.69 28.43
N ILE A 749 -3.29 7.66 28.64
CA ILE A 749 -2.10 7.73 29.51
C ILE A 749 -1.08 8.74 28.99
N ARG A 750 -1.14 9.07 27.69
CA ARG A 750 -0.22 10.02 27.05
C ARG A 750 -0.50 11.49 27.36
N PHE A 751 -1.68 11.80 27.88
CA PHE A 751 -2.05 13.17 28.22
C PHE A 751 -1.63 13.49 29.66
N PRO A 752 -1.23 14.74 29.92
CA PRO A 752 -0.93 15.17 31.28
C PRO A 752 -2.17 15.03 32.18
N PRO A 753 -2.00 14.69 33.46
CA PRO A 753 -3.09 14.74 34.44
C PRO A 753 -3.49 16.21 34.68
N HIS A 754 -4.64 16.45 35.30
CA HIS A 754 -4.93 17.78 35.84
C HIS A 754 -4.02 18.06 37.04
N GLU A 755 -3.80 19.34 37.37
CA GLU A 755 -2.98 19.74 38.53
C GLU A 755 -3.50 19.10 39.83
N ALA A 756 -4.83 19.04 40.02
CA ALA A 756 -5.44 18.38 41.19
C ALA A 756 -5.21 16.86 41.22
N GLU A 757 -5.25 16.18 40.05
CA GLU A 757 -4.96 14.74 39.95
C GLU A 757 -3.47 14.49 40.22
N LEU A 758 -2.58 15.39 39.77
CA LEU A 758 -1.16 15.33 40.04
C LEU A 758 -0.86 15.50 41.54
N GLU A 759 -1.50 16.46 42.21
CA GLU A 759 -1.38 16.67 43.65
C GLU A 759 -1.85 15.45 44.45
N GLU A 760 -2.95 14.82 44.04
CA GLU A 760 -3.45 13.58 44.65
C GLU A 760 -2.47 12.40 44.45
N ILE A 761 -1.92 12.25 43.24
CA ILE A 761 -0.90 11.22 42.94
C ILE A 761 0.35 11.44 43.81
N ILE A 762 0.78 12.70 43.99
CA ILE A 762 1.93 13.06 44.82
C ILE A 762 1.64 12.78 46.31
N GLN A 763 0.46 13.13 46.81
CA GLN A 763 0.07 12.87 48.21
C GLN A 763 -0.07 11.37 48.50
N ASN A 764 -0.69 10.61 47.60
CA ASN A 764 -0.88 9.16 47.75
C ASN A 764 0.42 8.37 47.61
N SER A 765 1.46 8.92 46.95
CA SER A 765 2.77 8.29 46.82
C SER A 765 3.72 8.55 48.00
N GLY A 766 3.30 9.34 48.99
CA GLY A 766 4.08 9.84 50.12
C GLY A 766 4.55 8.83 51.18
N SER A 767 4.73 7.54 50.87
CA SER A 767 5.20 6.56 51.87
C SER A 767 6.15 5.47 51.37
N THR A 768 6.81 5.62 50.21
CA THR A 768 7.95 4.74 49.84
C THR A 768 9.08 5.53 49.19
N ALA A 769 10.30 5.36 49.72
CA ALA A 769 11.52 6.09 49.32
C ALA A 769 12.07 5.74 47.91
N ASN A 770 11.29 5.07 47.07
CA ASN A 770 11.63 4.68 45.69
C ASN A 770 10.48 5.03 44.73
N SER A 771 10.06 6.29 44.66
CA SER A 771 8.99 6.73 43.76
C SER A 771 9.47 6.79 42.30
N THR A 772 9.68 5.63 41.68
CA THR A 772 9.83 5.42 40.23
C THR A 772 8.51 5.62 39.46
N LEU A 773 7.48 6.20 40.10
CA LEU A 773 6.07 6.15 39.70
C LEU A 773 5.51 7.40 39.00
N LEU A 774 6.29 8.49 38.87
CA LEU A 774 5.92 9.66 38.06
C LEU A 774 6.78 9.82 36.79
N THR A 775 7.61 8.83 36.47
CA THR A 775 8.46 8.87 35.28
C THR A 775 7.73 8.27 34.08
N ILE A 776 7.36 9.12 33.11
CA ILE A 776 6.73 8.71 31.86
C ILE A 776 7.83 8.31 30.88
N TYR A 777 7.68 7.12 30.28
CA TYR A 777 8.57 6.59 29.27
C TYR A 777 8.00 6.83 27.88
N VAL A 778 8.69 7.66 27.10
CA VAL A 778 8.37 7.95 25.71
C VAL A 778 9.33 7.17 24.83
N GLN A 779 8.79 6.26 24.03
CA GLN A 779 9.56 5.64 22.95
C GLN A 779 9.87 6.72 21.91
N MET A 780 11.14 7.03 21.71
CA MET A 780 11.58 7.91 20.64
C MET A 780 11.64 7.14 19.31
N ALA A 781 11.35 7.83 18.21
CA ALA A 781 11.59 7.30 16.88
C ALA A 781 13.09 7.31 16.60
N GLY A 782 13.61 6.20 16.05
CA GLY A 782 15.05 6.01 15.87
C GLY A 782 15.65 5.12 16.96
N ASN A 783 16.89 4.68 16.72
CA ASN A 783 17.58 3.69 17.53
C ASN A 783 18.06 4.26 18.88
N THR A 784 17.14 4.54 19.80
CA THR A 784 17.46 4.95 21.16
C THR A 784 17.35 3.72 22.05
N GLN A 785 18.50 3.21 22.52
CA GLN A 785 18.59 2.01 23.39
C GLN A 785 17.77 2.13 24.69
N HIS A 786 17.40 3.36 25.08
CA HIS A 786 16.54 3.64 26.23
C HIS A 786 15.40 4.60 25.84
N PRO A 787 14.17 4.37 26.34
CA PRO A 787 13.06 5.31 26.19
C PRO A 787 13.42 6.66 26.83
N PHE A 788 13.00 7.75 26.20
CA PHE A 788 13.11 9.08 26.81
C PHE A 788 12.24 9.12 28.05
N ARG A 789 12.80 9.58 29.16
CA ARG A 789 12.11 9.61 30.44
C ARG A 789 11.98 11.05 30.90
N TYR A 790 10.80 11.41 31.38
CA TYR A 790 10.57 12.70 32.03
C TYR A 790 9.61 12.51 33.19
N ASN A 791 9.66 13.41 34.16
CA ASN A 791 8.74 13.38 35.29
C ASN A 791 7.46 14.14 34.92
N GLN A 792 6.32 13.61 35.32
CA GLN A 792 5.01 14.24 35.17
C GLN A 792 5.03 15.65 35.80
N GLY A 793 4.52 16.66 35.08
CA GLY A 793 4.66 18.08 35.40
C GLY A 793 5.78 18.83 34.64
N GLN A 794 6.69 18.11 33.98
CA GLN A 794 7.76 18.68 33.13
C GLN A 794 7.52 18.48 31.63
N GLU A 795 6.26 18.32 31.20
CA GLU A 795 5.88 17.93 29.83
C GLU A 795 6.38 18.92 28.76
N ALA A 796 6.33 20.23 29.03
CA ALA A 796 6.75 21.25 28.08
C ALA A 796 8.28 21.25 27.86
N GLU A 797 9.05 21.04 28.94
CA GLU A 797 10.51 20.87 28.86
C GLU A 797 10.86 19.56 28.16
N ALA A 798 10.12 18.49 28.48
CA ALA A 798 10.22 17.19 27.84
C ALA A 798 9.97 17.28 26.32
N ASP A 799 8.96 18.02 25.86
CA ASP A 799 8.70 18.22 24.42
C ASP A 799 9.86 18.93 23.73
N ASN A 800 10.42 19.98 24.33
CA ASN A 800 11.60 20.67 23.79
C ASN A 800 12.80 19.72 23.70
N HIS A 801 13.03 18.91 24.74
CA HIS A 801 14.10 17.92 24.76
C HIS A 801 13.88 16.84 23.69
N VAL A 802 12.65 16.34 23.54
CA VAL A 802 12.29 15.36 22.50
C VAL A 802 12.46 15.97 21.11
N ALA A 803 12.10 17.23 20.89
CA ALA A 803 12.30 17.92 19.62
C ALA A 803 13.80 18.05 19.29
N ILE A 804 14.62 18.46 20.25
CA ILE A 804 16.09 18.54 20.10
C ILE A 804 16.67 17.16 19.84
N LEU A 805 16.29 16.13 20.59
CA LEU A 805 16.77 14.76 20.41
C LEU A 805 16.35 14.20 19.06
N LYS A 806 15.11 14.45 18.61
CA LYS A 806 14.65 14.09 17.26
C LYS A 806 15.46 14.80 16.19
N GLN A 807 15.72 16.10 16.35
CA GLN A 807 16.52 16.87 15.42
C GLN A 807 17.98 16.38 15.39
N GLN A 808 18.58 16.08 16.53
CA GLN A 808 19.95 15.55 16.62
C GLN A 808 20.05 14.13 16.04
N ALA A 809 19.11 13.25 16.38
CA ALA A 809 19.04 11.91 15.82
C ALA A 809 18.82 11.96 14.31
N PHE A 810 17.96 12.87 13.85
CA PHE A 810 17.75 13.13 12.44
C PHE A 810 19.03 13.65 11.78
N LEU A 811 19.70 14.66 12.32
CA LEU A 811 20.94 15.21 11.74
C LEU A 811 22.02 14.12 11.65
N LYS A 812 22.19 13.33 12.71
CA LYS A 812 23.13 12.20 12.74
C LYS A 812 22.83 11.14 11.68
N GLU A 813 21.56 10.76 11.52
CA GLU A 813 21.18 9.76 10.52
C GLU A 813 21.15 10.34 9.11
N SER A 814 20.79 11.63 8.95
CA SER A 814 20.78 12.34 7.68
C SER A 814 22.16 12.41 7.04
N GLN A 815 23.23 12.49 7.84
CA GLN A 815 24.62 12.40 7.35
C GLN A 815 24.97 11.00 6.80
N LYS A 816 24.30 9.94 7.27
CA LYS A 816 24.58 8.54 6.91
C LYS A 816 23.58 7.94 5.91
N ALA A 817 22.41 8.55 5.78
CA ALA A 817 21.26 8.05 5.04
C ALA A 817 20.76 9.15 4.08
N THR A 818 21.61 9.56 3.13
CA THR A 818 21.25 10.46 2.03
C THR A 818 20.93 9.70 0.74
N GLY A 819 20.08 10.30 -0.10
CA GLY A 819 19.76 9.77 -1.43
C GLY A 819 19.31 8.31 -1.44
N THR A 820 19.95 7.49 -2.27
CA THR A 820 19.67 6.05 -2.40
C THR A 820 19.89 5.25 -1.12
N LEU A 821 20.82 5.68 -0.27
CA LEU A 821 21.16 5.02 0.99
C LEU A 821 20.06 5.15 2.04
N ARG A 822 19.16 6.13 1.89
CA ARG A 822 18.01 6.32 2.78
C ARG A 822 16.95 5.25 2.63
N TYR A 823 16.69 4.87 1.38
CA TYR A 823 15.56 4.01 1.00
C TYR A 823 15.93 2.54 0.81
N HIS A 824 17.16 2.19 1.18
CA HIS A 824 17.72 0.87 1.06
C HIS A 824 18.20 0.35 2.42
N ARG A 825 18.11 -0.97 2.64
CA ARG A 825 18.50 -1.62 3.91
C ARG A 825 20.02 -1.72 4.08
N VAL A 826 20.71 -2.02 2.98
CA VAL A 826 22.15 -2.26 2.95
C VAL A 826 22.92 -0.95 2.83
N ILE A 827 23.84 -0.75 3.77
CA ILE A 827 24.80 0.36 3.76
C ILE A 827 26.00 -0.07 2.92
N PRO A 828 26.57 0.83 2.08
CA PRO A 828 27.77 0.49 1.33
C PRO A 828 28.93 0.19 2.28
N THR A 829 29.56 -0.96 2.08
CA THR A 829 30.85 -1.29 2.68
C THR A 829 31.97 -0.65 1.85
N GLU A 830 33.12 -0.42 2.48
CA GLU A 830 34.32 0.02 1.78
C GLU A 830 34.67 -1.00 0.68
N ALA A 831 34.77 -0.52 -0.56
CA ALA A 831 35.05 -1.37 -1.71
C ALA A 831 36.49 -1.89 -1.61
N LEU A 832 36.67 -3.19 -1.84
CA LEU A 832 37.98 -3.81 -1.83
C LEU A 832 38.81 -3.27 -3.00
N SER A 833 40.05 -2.84 -2.76
CA SER A 833 40.94 -2.42 -3.86
C SER A 833 41.42 -3.63 -4.68
N PRO A 834 41.79 -3.46 -5.97
CA PRO A 834 42.35 -4.55 -6.77
C PRO A 834 43.59 -5.19 -6.13
N GLU A 835 44.44 -4.40 -5.46
CA GLU A 835 45.63 -4.87 -4.77
C GLU A 835 45.28 -5.74 -3.55
N GLU A 836 44.29 -5.33 -2.76
CA GLU A 836 43.82 -6.12 -1.62
C GLU A 836 43.10 -7.40 -2.06
N ALA A 837 42.37 -7.35 -3.18
CA ALA A 837 41.78 -8.53 -3.82
C ALA A 837 42.88 -9.52 -4.25
N ALA A 838 43.93 -9.04 -4.91
CA ALA A 838 45.08 -9.86 -5.30
C ALA A 838 45.79 -10.46 -4.08
N LYS A 839 46.00 -9.67 -3.02
CA LYS A 839 46.58 -10.15 -1.76
C LYS A 839 45.70 -11.23 -1.10
N TRP A 840 44.38 -11.01 -1.06
CA TRP A 840 43.45 -12.00 -0.50
C TRP A 840 43.46 -13.32 -1.29
N ALA A 841 43.48 -13.25 -2.62
CA ALA A 841 43.64 -14.42 -3.48
C ALA A 841 44.95 -15.17 -3.18
N GLN A 842 46.07 -14.44 -3.03
CA GLN A 842 47.37 -15.03 -2.65
C GLN A 842 47.32 -15.69 -1.26
N GLU A 843 46.70 -15.07 -0.27
CA GLU A 843 46.53 -15.63 1.07
C GLU A 843 45.73 -16.95 1.04
N VAL A 844 44.64 -17.00 0.27
CA VAL A 844 43.84 -18.21 0.10
C VAL A 844 44.67 -19.32 -0.56
N HIS A 845 45.46 -18.98 -1.59
CA HIS A 845 46.33 -19.91 -2.29
C HIS A 845 47.47 -20.45 -1.43
N LEU A 846 48.18 -19.59 -0.68
CA LEU A 846 49.22 -20.01 0.25
C LEU A 846 48.65 -20.89 1.37
N GLY A 847 47.46 -20.55 1.86
CA GLY A 847 46.72 -21.38 2.81
C GLY A 847 46.42 -22.79 2.24
N ALA A 848 46.12 -22.89 0.95
CA ALA A 848 45.90 -24.16 0.25
C ALA A 848 47.17 -25.01 0.21
N ILE A 849 48.29 -24.43 -0.22
CA ILE A 849 49.60 -25.10 -0.26
C ILE A 849 49.99 -25.60 1.12
N ASN A 850 49.80 -24.79 2.16
CA ASN A 850 50.11 -25.17 3.53
C ASN A 850 49.23 -26.35 4.00
N ARG A 851 47.93 -26.35 3.70
CA ARG A 851 47.05 -27.51 3.99
C ARG A 851 47.54 -28.78 3.30
N GLN A 852 47.95 -28.70 2.04
CA GLN A 852 48.46 -29.86 1.29
C GLN A 852 49.79 -30.36 1.87
N LYS A 853 50.71 -29.46 2.22
CA LYS A 853 51.98 -29.82 2.89
C LYS A 853 51.71 -30.51 4.23
N THR A 854 50.80 -29.97 5.03
CA THR A 854 50.40 -30.60 6.31
C THR A 854 49.77 -31.97 6.07
N ALA A 855 48.85 -32.11 5.12
CA ALA A 855 48.25 -33.40 4.78
C ALA A 855 49.30 -34.45 4.34
N ASN A 856 50.25 -34.06 3.48
CA ASN A 856 51.35 -34.93 3.08
C ASN A 856 52.28 -35.29 4.25
N SER A 857 52.51 -34.36 5.18
CA SER A 857 53.30 -34.61 6.39
C SER A 857 52.61 -35.57 7.37
N VAL A 858 51.28 -35.50 7.46
CA VAL A 858 50.47 -36.43 8.28
C VAL A 858 50.43 -37.79 7.62
N ALA A 859 50.17 -37.86 6.31
CA ALA A 859 50.17 -39.12 5.56
C ALA A 859 51.54 -39.83 5.66
N SER A 860 52.65 -39.11 5.54
CA SER A 860 53.99 -39.69 5.72
C SER A 860 54.32 -40.10 7.16
N LYS A 861 53.69 -39.49 8.18
CA LYS A 861 53.79 -39.95 9.58
C LYS A 861 52.96 -41.22 9.82
N GLU A 862 51.73 -41.26 9.32
CA GLU A 862 50.86 -42.45 9.38
C GLU A 862 51.47 -43.63 8.62
N GLU A 863 52.12 -43.38 7.49
CA GLU A 863 52.82 -44.40 6.72
C GLU A 863 54.03 -44.95 7.50
N LYS A 864 54.79 -44.09 8.20
CA LYS A 864 55.89 -44.51 9.09
C LYS A 864 55.38 -45.30 10.31
N GLU A 865 54.27 -44.92 10.93
CA GLU A 865 53.65 -45.66 12.03
C GLU A 865 53.04 -47.01 11.57
N SER A 866 52.53 -47.08 10.34
CA SER A 866 52.04 -48.32 9.72
C SER A 866 53.19 -49.31 9.42
N VAL A 867 54.39 -48.81 9.10
CA VAL A 867 55.59 -49.63 8.89
C VAL A 867 56.15 -50.13 10.24
N VAL A 868 56.10 -49.32 11.29
CA VAL A 868 56.51 -49.73 12.65
C VAL A 868 55.54 -50.78 13.23
N SER A 869 54.23 -50.64 13.04
CA SER A 869 53.24 -51.63 13.50
C SER A 869 53.30 -52.97 12.74
N LYS A 870 53.65 -52.96 11.45
CA LYS A 870 53.95 -54.19 10.67
C LYS A 870 55.27 -54.86 11.06
N ALA A 871 56.24 -54.12 11.62
CA ALA A 871 57.49 -54.69 12.14
C ALA A 871 57.28 -55.42 13.49
N VAL A 872 56.34 -54.96 14.32
CA VAL A 872 56.02 -55.58 15.62
C VAL A 872 55.23 -56.90 15.47
N THR A 873 54.41 -57.04 14.41
CA THR A 873 53.60 -58.26 14.18
C THR A 873 54.36 -59.44 13.57
N LYS A 874 55.60 -59.26 13.09
CA LYS A 874 56.45 -60.36 12.58
C LYS A 874 57.27 -61.10 13.65
N LYS A 875 57.29 -60.65 14.91
CA LYS A 875 58.15 -61.24 15.98
C LYS A 875 57.46 -62.23 16.94
N LYS A 876 56.20 -62.61 16.72
CA LYS A 876 55.51 -63.65 17.52
C LYS A 876 54.77 -64.65 16.62
N LYS A 877 55.44 -65.72 16.20
CA LYS A 877 54.82 -66.94 15.66
C LYS A 877 55.44 -68.19 16.31
N SER A 878 54.69 -68.82 17.21
CA SER A 878 54.77 -70.25 17.60
C SER A 878 53.42 -70.67 18.25
N PRO A 879 53.05 -71.97 18.29
CA PRO A 879 51.77 -72.41 17.71
C PRO A 879 50.61 -72.78 18.68
N ARG A 880 49.40 -72.60 18.14
CA ARG A 880 48.10 -73.30 18.34
C ARG A 880 47.91 -74.21 19.58
N LYS A 881 46.80 -73.95 20.28
CA LYS A 881 45.83 -74.99 20.69
C LYS A 881 44.38 -74.49 20.52
N LYS A 882 43.52 -75.41 20.04
CA LYS A 882 42.10 -75.24 19.68
C LYS A 882 41.21 -75.21 20.93
N SER A 883 40.16 -74.38 20.91
CA SER A 883 38.83 -74.76 21.40
C SER A 883 37.75 -73.90 20.70
N ARG A 884 36.50 -74.33 20.81
CA ARG A 884 35.45 -74.33 19.76
C ARG A 884 34.27 -73.43 20.17
N LYS A 885 33.56 -72.91 19.14
CA LYS A 885 32.13 -72.44 19.12
C LYS A 885 31.80 -71.14 19.88
N GLU A 886 30.87 -70.28 19.46
CA GLU A 886 29.73 -70.42 18.54
C GLU A 886 29.31 -69.03 17.97
N LYS A 887 28.62 -69.03 16.82
CA LYS A 887 28.12 -67.85 16.08
C LYS A 887 26.74 -67.41 16.59
N SER A 888 26.45 -66.11 16.53
CA SER A 888 25.16 -65.64 16.02
C SER A 888 25.25 -64.21 15.48
N ILE A 889 24.58 -64.01 14.34
CA ILE A 889 24.46 -62.80 13.54
C ILE A 889 23.04 -62.27 13.77
N VAL A 890 22.86 -60.96 13.93
CA VAL A 890 21.54 -60.32 13.81
C VAL A 890 21.66 -59.13 12.86
N ASN A 891 20.96 -59.26 11.73
CA ASN A 891 20.58 -58.18 10.81
C ASN A 891 19.27 -57.55 11.31
N VAL A 892 19.12 -56.23 11.17
CA VAL A 892 17.89 -55.50 11.47
C VAL A 892 17.35 -54.90 10.18
N ASN A 893 16.11 -55.26 9.85
CA ASN A 893 15.18 -54.52 9.00
C ASN A 893 13.81 -54.62 9.67
N GLY A 894 13.03 -53.55 9.69
CA GLY A 894 11.62 -53.62 10.05
C GLY A 894 11.00 -52.32 10.56
N GLU A 895 10.21 -51.71 9.70
CA GLU A 895 9.38 -50.53 9.92
C GLU A 895 8.21 -50.71 10.91
N SER A 896 7.67 -49.55 11.27
CA SER A 896 6.43 -49.17 11.96
C SER A 896 5.21 -50.10 11.91
N VAL A 897 4.39 -50.04 12.96
CA VAL A 897 2.97 -49.58 12.93
C VAL A 897 2.46 -49.29 14.37
N MET A 898 1.80 -48.14 14.53
CA MET A 898 1.03 -47.71 15.71
C MET A 898 -0.18 -48.62 16.01
N LYS A 899 -0.49 -48.85 17.30
CA LYS A 899 -1.83 -49.20 17.78
C LYS A 899 -2.24 -48.32 18.96
N SER A 900 -3.51 -47.90 18.89
CA SER A 900 -4.28 -47.17 19.89
C SER A 900 -4.41 -47.90 21.23
N ASN A 901 -4.48 -47.15 22.34
CA ASN A 901 -5.69 -47.12 23.19
C ASN A 901 -5.56 -46.19 24.41
N LYS A 902 -6.64 -45.41 24.62
CA LYS A 902 -7.31 -45.09 25.89
C LYS A 902 -6.44 -44.95 27.17
N LYS A 903 -6.41 -43.76 27.76
CA LYS A 903 -7.44 -43.22 28.68
C LYS A 903 -7.25 -41.73 28.86
#